data_AF-A0A353G4Q6-F1
#
_entry.id   AF-A0A353G4Q6-F1
#
_cell.length_a   1.000
_cell.length_b   1.000
_cell.length_c   1.000
_cell.angle_alpha   90.00
_cell.angle_beta   90.00
_cell.angle_gamma   90.00
#
_symmetry.space_group_name_H-M   'P 1'
#
loop_
_entity.id
_entity.type
_entity.pdbx_description
1 polymer ?
#
loop_
_entity_poly.entity_id
_entity_poly.type
_entity_poly.pdbx_seq_one_letter_code
_entity_poly.pdbx_strand_id
1 'polypeptide(L)'
;MNFNGTKKDNLLTWLDVDRMLKQKTALWSNLPANVSAVDCFSDGMDVRYSADIDGVHSWIADVFGAAYDRENASINLRIDKSTYAVNLILDGSIIEGNGHQAYPLWRDVTYLPTSEQGNISNNSSESLPSAWPDGPEMVSFHSFKGGVGRTTALMTYVAACMDDRGVDAKKILVIDADLEAPGVSFWLDDMNYPSVSFVQFMEAIHYPPVSVEHTVEYFASELRKTSLNVGGVQRELFILPAALALTEIEDMPVTPEHLARDPENPWRLSDNLHALGKKLGVDAVFIDLRAGLSELASPILFDPRVDHFFVTTVAPQSVLGMSEVLRRLHAFNRRLPTDRQLDARPTVVLSLLTKELRESSDYQKALQALGEAYPIADDLVSGIQWLEAEFLSTLMSIGTVRDGLRELRNSNLLFASASEWAEMLYEKPAILPPATAPAKNELAAKLKRICETAQFAEGNNSPQILATEPLRNLGKHFSKEIPNLLMIGAKGAGKTFTYMQLLRSKNWSDFLEKLGFDKNEIVDAAIFPALWSGNIVDKPDGDVKSAQENVISLIGGDVSQLYRASELAEEIKSALNTPPISWLSFWDRLITRQFGIVHGGLEALNEKLAASSKRVIIVFDGLEDSFKDVSQTVMADAVEALLKLPDRLSELRNRHIGAVVFVRVDYVQASVRQNFGQLLQRYQPFRLQWDAESFLRLVH
;
A
#
# COMPACT_ATOMS: atom_id res chain seq x y z
N MET A 1 -6.90 -27.91 -27.97
CA MET A 1 -7.87 -27.23 -28.84
C MET A 1 -7.19 -25.98 -29.38
N ASN A 2 -6.92 -25.91 -30.68
CA ASN A 2 -6.44 -24.67 -31.29
C ASN A 2 -7.63 -23.70 -31.38
N PHE A 3 -7.62 -22.64 -30.59
CA PHE A 3 -8.62 -21.55 -30.66
C PHE A 3 -8.42 -20.64 -31.89
N ASN A 4 -7.50 -20.97 -32.81
CA ASN A 4 -7.19 -20.19 -34.03
C ASN A 4 -8.23 -20.36 -35.15
N GLY A 5 -9.51 -20.10 -34.84
CA GLY A 5 -10.63 -20.46 -35.70
C GLY A 5 -11.58 -19.34 -36.08
N THR A 6 -11.12 -18.10 -36.34
CA THR A 6 -11.91 -17.17 -37.18
C THR A 6 -11.87 -17.69 -38.63
N LYS A 7 -12.68 -18.72 -38.89
CA LYS A 7 -12.96 -19.15 -40.27
C LYS A 7 -13.60 -17.97 -40.99
N LYS A 8 -13.04 -17.58 -42.15
CA LYS A 8 -13.50 -16.46 -43.00
C LYS A 8 -15.02 -16.47 -43.27
N ASP A 9 -15.67 -17.62 -43.11
CA ASP A 9 -17.09 -17.83 -43.41
C ASP A 9 -18.03 -17.79 -42.18
N ASN A 10 -17.55 -17.38 -40.99
CA ASN A 10 -18.35 -17.44 -39.75
C ASN A 10 -18.60 -16.08 -39.09
N LEU A 11 -19.00 -15.08 -39.88
CA LEU A 11 -19.37 -13.74 -39.40
C LEU A 11 -20.80 -13.76 -38.83
N LEU A 12 -20.95 -13.49 -37.53
CA LEU A 12 -22.26 -13.43 -36.88
C LEU A 12 -22.73 -11.99 -36.68
N THR A 13 -21.80 -11.10 -36.32
CA THR A 13 -22.08 -9.70 -35.97
C THR A 13 -21.01 -8.76 -36.53
N TRP A 14 -21.26 -7.45 -36.48
CA TRP A 14 -20.27 -6.43 -36.83
C TRP A 14 -18.96 -6.53 -36.01
N LEU A 15 -19.01 -7.08 -34.80
CA LEU A 15 -17.82 -7.32 -33.97
C LEU A 15 -16.88 -8.36 -34.59
N ASP A 16 -17.40 -9.32 -35.36
CA ASP A 16 -16.57 -10.30 -36.07
C ASP A 16 -15.88 -9.66 -37.28
N VAL A 17 -16.59 -8.74 -37.94
CA VAL A 17 -16.04 -7.90 -39.02
C VAL A 17 -14.88 -7.05 -38.50
N ASP A 18 -15.11 -6.32 -37.40
CA ASP A 18 -14.09 -5.51 -36.73
C ASP A 18 -12.87 -6.33 -36.31
N ARG A 19 -13.06 -7.49 -35.65
CA ARG A 19 -11.98 -8.41 -35.26
C ARG A 19 -11.16 -8.89 -36.46
N MET A 20 -11.81 -9.27 -37.56
CA MET A 20 -11.11 -9.73 -38.76
C MET A 20 -10.28 -8.63 -39.39
N LEU A 21 -10.80 -7.40 -39.46
CA LEU A 21 -10.05 -6.25 -39.94
C LEU A 21 -8.86 -5.93 -39.05
N LYS A 22 -9.05 -5.87 -37.73
CA LYS A 22 -7.97 -5.69 -36.75
C LYS A 22 -6.90 -6.76 -36.85
N GLN A 23 -7.29 -8.02 -37.02
CA GLN A 23 -6.35 -9.13 -37.19
C GLN A 23 -5.55 -9.01 -38.50
N LYS A 24 -6.20 -8.60 -39.60
CA LYS A 24 -5.55 -8.45 -40.91
C LYS A 24 -4.64 -7.23 -41.01
N THR A 25 -4.96 -6.19 -40.26
CA THR A 25 -4.23 -4.91 -40.26
C THR A 25 -3.26 -4.77 -39.09
N ALA A 26 -3.12 -5.79 -38.24
CA ALA A 26 -2.34 -5.74 -37.00
C ALA A 26 -2.69 -4.53 -36.13
N LEU A 27 -3.94 -4.48 -35.66
CA LEU A 27 -4.52 -3.34 -34.94
C LEU A 27 -4.40 -2.03 -35.74
N TRP A 28 -4.84 -2.03 -36.99
CA TRP A 28 -4.85 -0.85 -37.87
C TRP A 28 -3.47 -0.24 -38.18
N SER A 29 -2.37 -0.86 -37.71
CA SER A 29 -1.00 -0.38 -37.95
C SER A 29 -0.57 -0.57 -39.41
N ASN A 30 -1.14 -1.57 -40.08
CA ASN A 30 -0.85 -1.93 -41.46
C ASN A 30 -2.12 -1.85 -42.31
N LEU A 31 -2.60 -0.63 -42.55
CA LEU A 31 -3.66 -0.38 -43.53
C LEU A 31 -3.15 -0.63 -44.96
N PRO A 32 -4.01 -1.11 -45.87
CA PRO A 32 -3.63 -1.27 -47.28
C PRO A 32 -3.36 0.10 -47.91
N ALA A 33 -2.56 0.11 -48.99
CA ALA A 33 -2.29 1.32 -49.73
C ALA A 33 -3.59 2.03 -50.16
N ASN A 34 -3.61 3.35 -50.06
CA ASN A 34 -4.75 4.22 -50.37
C ASN A 34 -5.95 4.14 -49.41
N VAL A 35 -5.90 3.35 -48.32
CA VAL A 35 -6.87 3.43 -47.21
C VAL A 35 -6.27 4.23 -46.07
N SER A 36 -6.96 5.29 -45.65
CA SER A 36 -6.50 6.17 -44.56
C SER A 36 -7.10 5.81 -43.20
N ALA A 37 -8.34 5.32 -43.17
CA ALA A 37 -9.02 4.92 -41.93
C ALA A 37 -10.16 3.94 -42.20
N VAL A 38 -10.47 3.14 -41.19
CA VAL A 38 -11.64 2.24 -41.17
C VAL A 38 -12.32 2.36 -39.82
N ASP A 39 -13.58 2.79 -39.83
CA ASP A 39 -14.40 2.93 -38.62
C ASP A 39 -15.56 1.93 -38.69
N CYS A 40 -15.66 1.03 -37.72
CA CYS A 40 -16.74 0.04 -37.65
C CYS A 40 -17.81 0.46 -36.63
N PHE A 41 -19.06 0.50 -37.08
CA PHE A 41 -20.24 0.78 -36.26
C PHE A 41 -21.18 -0.42 -36.23
N SER A 42 -22.27 -0.36 -35.47
CA SER A 42 -23.22 -1.48 -35.37
C SER A 42 -24.05 -1.71 -36.64
N ASP A 43 -24.23 -0.69 -37.47
CA ASP A 43 -25.06 -0.67 -38.68
C ASP A 43 -24.26 -0.67 -39.99
N GLY A 44 -22.97 -0.40 -39.95
CA GLY A 44 -22.06 -0.48 -41.10
C GLY A 44 -20.64 -0.06 -40.74
N MET A 45 -19.76 -0.05 -41.72
CA MET A 45 -18.40 0.49 -41.59
C MET A 45 -18.12 1.56 -42.63
N ASP A 46 -17.31 2.54 -42.24
CA ASP A 46 -16.81 3.59 -43.11
C ASP A 46 -15.35 3.29 -43.45
N VAL A 47 -15.02 3.22 -44.74
CA VAL A 47 -13.65 3.06 -45.24
C VAL A 47 -13.26 4.34 -45.98
N ARG A 48 -12.33 5.10 -45.40
CA ARG A 48 -11.79 6.32 -46.01
C ARG A 48 -10.62 5.96 -46.93
N TYR A 49 -10.67 6.45 -48.17
CA TYR A 49 -9.66 6.11 -49.19
C TYR A 49 -9.33 7.31 -50.10
N SER A 50 -8.15 7.32 -50.70
CA SER A 50 -7.62 8.52 -51.39
C SER A 50 -7.75 8.53 -52.92
N ALA A 51 -7.68 7.40 -53.61
CA ALA A 51 -7.78 7.38 -55.08
C ALA A 51 -8.23 6.05 -55.71
N ASP A 52 -7.92 4.90 -55.10
CA ASP A 52 -8.10 3.57 -55.73
C ASP A 52 -9.26 2.78 -55.12
N ILE A 53 -10.48 3.07 -55.56
CA ILE A 53 -11.69 2.38 -55.06
C ILE A 53 -11.67 0.87 -55.37
N ASP A 54 -11.12 0.47 -56.52
CA ASP A 54 -11.04 -0.93 -56.93
C ASP A 54 -10.04 -1.71 -56.07
N GLY A 55 -8.92 -1.07 -55.70
CA GLY A 55 -7.99 -1.60 -54.70
C GLY A 55 -8.63 -1.81 -53.34
N VAL A 56 -9.47 -0.87 -52.88
CA VAL A 56 -10.22 -1.02 -51.61
C VAL A 56 -11.18 -2.20 -51.68
N HIS A 57 -11.99 -2.31 -52.74
CA HIS A 57 -12.87 -3.45 -52.95
C HIS A 57 -12.10 -4.78 -52.97
N SER A 58 -10.94 -4.82 -53.64
CA SER A 58 -10.09 -6.01 -53.71
C SER A 58 -9.54 -6.41 -52.34
N TRP A 59 -9.16 -5.44 -51.51
CA TRP A 59 -8.69 -5.69 -50.16
C TRP A 59 -9.81 -6.24 -49.27
N ILE A 60 -11.00 -5.63 -49.27
CA ILE A 60 -12.15 -6.12 -48.50
C ILE A 60 -12.53 -7.53 -48.96
N ALA A 61 -12.48 -7.81 -50.27
CA ALA A 61 -12.67 -9.15 -50.81
C ALA A 61 -11.60 -10.16 -50.34
N ASP A 62 -10.33 -9.77 -50.18
CA ASP A 62 -9.30 -10.67 -49.60
C ASP A 62 -9.60 -11.01 -48.14
N VAL A 63 -10.02 -10.00 -47.37
CA VAL A 63 -10.33 -10.14 -45.95
C VAL A 63 -11.53 -11.08 -45.76
N PHE A 64 -12.65 -10.79 -46.43
CA PHE A 64 -13.94 -11.45 -46.17
C PHE A 64 -14.33 -12.53 -47.19
N GLY A 65 -13.61 -12.68 -48.29
CA GLY A 65 -13.87 -13.70 -49.30
C GLY A 65 -15.30 -13.62 -49.85
N ALA A 66 -15.98 -14.76 -49.88
CA ALA A 66 -17.34 -14.89 -50.41
C ALA A 66 -18.41 -14.16 -49.58
N ALA A 67 -18.09 -13.74 -48.35
CA ALA A 67 -19.03 -12.96 -47.54
C ALA A 67 -19.19 -11.53 -48.06
N TYR A 68 -18.22 -10.99 -48.81
CA TYR A 68 -18.30 -9.64 -49.34
C TYR A 68 -19.04 -9.59 -50.68
N ASP A 69 -20.12 -8.81 -50.71
CA ASP A 69 -20.85 -8.44 -51.92
C ASP A 69 -20.34 -7.09 -52.43
N ARG A 70 -19.59 -7.13 -53.53
CA ARG A 70 -19.03 -5.95 -54.19
C ARG A 70 -20.10 -5.07 -54.85
N GLU A 71 -21.18 -5.66 -55.37
CA GLU A 71 -22.22 -4.91 -56.09
C GLU A 71 -23.01 -4.02 -55.14
N ASN A 72 -23.34 -4.56 -53.97
CA ASN A 72 -24.10 -3.85 -52.93
C ASN A 72 -23.21 -3.20 -51.86
N ALA A 73 -21.87 -3.29 -52.00
CA ALA A 73 -20.89 -2.86 -51.00
C ALA A 73 -21.31 -3.29 -49.58
N SER A 74 -21.48 -4.59 -49.37
CA SER A 74 -21.95 -5.11 -48.08
C SER A 74 -21.30 -6.44 -47.71
N ILE A 75 -21.26 -6.76 -46.42
CA ILE A 75 -20.75 -8.03 -45.89
C ILE A 75 -21.93 -8.85 -45.38
N ASN A 76 -22.07 -10.08 -45.89
CA ASN A 76 -23.11 -11.00 -45.49
C ASN A 76 -22.80 -11.62 -44.12
N LEU A 77 -23.68 -11.39 -43.16
CA LEU A 77 -23.67 -12.00 -41.83
C LEU A 77 -24.58 -13.24 -41.82
N ARG A 78 -24.24 -14.23 -41.00
CA ARG A 78 -24.96 -15.52 -40.99
C ARG A 78 -26.33 -15.46 -40.31
N ILE A 79 -26.50 -14.58 -39.33
CA ILE A 79 -27.77 -14.43 -38.63
C ILE A 79 -28.76 -13.77 -39.58
N ASP A 80 -29.82 -14.51 -39.93
CA ASP A 80 -30.87 -14.11 -40.87
C ASP A 80 -30.42 -13.64 -42.25
N LYS A 81 -29.18 -13.97 -42.65
CA LYS A 81 -28.56 -13.45 -43.89
C LYS A 81 -28.60 -11.92 -43.93
N SER A 82 -28.47 -11.28 -42.76
CA SER A 82 -28.38 -9.82 -42.66
C SER A 82 -27.13 -9.32 -43.39
N THR A 83 -27.22 -8.11 -43.92
CA THR A 83 -26.10 -7.43 -44.58
C THR A 83 -25.54 -6.35 -43.68
N TYR A 84 -24.22 -6.22 -43.66
CA TYR A 84 -23.50 -5.17 -42.96
C TYR A 84 -22.93 -4.19 -43.99
N ALA A 85 -23.37 -2.94 -43.96
CA ALA A 85 -23.06 -1.95 -45.00
C ALA A 85 -21.59 -1.54 -44.98
N VAL A 86 -21.01 -1.31 -46.16
CA VAL A 86 -19.65 -0.79 -46.35
C VAL A 86 -19.73 0.53 -47.10
N ASN A 87 -19.54 1.64 -46.39
CA ASN A 87 -19.54 2.97 -46.95
C ASN A 87 -18.11 3.34 -47.38
N LEU A 88 -17.90 3.60 -48.66
CA LEU A 88 -16.61 4.03 -49.18
C LEU A 88 -16.58 5.55 -49.31
N ILE A 89 -15.73 6.20 -48.51
CA ILE A 89 -15.65 7.66 -48.42
C ILE A 89 -14.36 8.12 -49.10
N LEU A 90 -14.49 8.88 -50.18
CA LEU A 90 -13.33 9.48 -50.85
C LEU A 90 -12.80 10.64 -50.01
N ASP A 91 -11.58 10.50 -49.50
CA ASP A 91 -10.87 11.51 -48.73
C ASP A 91 -9.62 11.94 -49.51
N GLY A 92 -9.70 13.13 -50.13
CA GLY A 92 -8.62 13.69 -50.96
C GLY A 92 -7.43 14.23 -50.16
N SER A 93 -7.47 14.13 -48.83
CA SER A 93 -6.33 14.45 -47.98
C SER A 93 -5.47 13.20 -47.76
N ILE A 94 -4.21 13.26 -48.20
CA ILE A 94 -3.18 12.30 -47.77
C ILE A 94 -2.89 12.66 -46.32
N ILE A 95 -3.73 12.21 -45.39
CA ILE A 95 -3.34 12.17 -43.99
C ILE A 95 -2.35 11.01 -43.94
N GLU A 96 -1.06 11.32 -43.79
CA GLU A 96 -0.07 10.34 -43.34
C GLU A 96 -0.71 9.64 -42.13
N GLY A 97 -1.02 8.35 -42.27
CA GLY A 97 -1.87 7.65 -41.31
C GLY A 97 -1.35 7.91 -39.91
N ASN A 98 -2.14 8.60 -39.08
CA ASN A 98 -1.87 8.67 -37.66
C ASN A 98 -1.89 7.22 -37.18
N GLY A 99 -0.71 6.65 -36.95
CA GLY A 99 -0.57 5.28 -36.48
C GLY A 99 -1.50 5.08 -35.29
N HIS A 100 -2.29 4.01 -35.31
CA HIS A 100 -3.16 3.72 -34.18
C HIS A 100 -2.28 3.47 -32.95
N GLN A 101 -2.47 4.27 -31.91
CA GLN A 101 -1.74 4.11 -30.66
C GLN A 101 -2.21 2.81 -30.00
N ALA A 102 -1.31 1.84 -29.90
CA ALA A 102 -1.58 0.61 -29.18
C ALA A 102 -1.47 0.87 -27.67
N TYR A 103 -2.51 0.51 -26.93
CA TYR A 103 -2.50 0.58 -25.47
C TYR A 103 -2.04 -0.76 -24.86
N PRO A 104 -1.52 -0.78 -23.62
CA PRO A 104 -1.18 -2.01 -22.90
C PRO A 104 -2.44 -2.75 -22.41
N LEU A 105 -3.35 -3.07 -23.33
CA LEU A 105 -4.65 -3.69 -23.08
C LEU A 105 -4.75 -5.01 -23.84
N TRP A 106 -5.48 -5.99 -23.31
CA TRP A 106 -5.71 -7.26 -24.01
C TRP A 106 -6.35 -7.04 -25.37
N ARG A 107 -7.34 -6.13 -25.45
CA ARG A 107 -8.02 -5.78 -26.70
C ARG A 107 -7.08 -5.24 -27.77
N ASP A 108 -5.94 -4.70 -27.40
CA ASP A 108 -4.98 -4.12 -28.33
C ASP A 108 -3.90 -5.15 -28.64
N VAL A 109 -3.29 -5.72 -27.59
CA VAL A 109 -2.17 -6.66 -27.68
C VAL A 109 -2.57 -7.98 -28.39
N THR A 110 -3.86 -8.35 -28.36
CA THR A 110 -4.37 -9.54 -29.06
C THR A 110 -4.15 -9.49 -30.58
N TYR A 111 -4.01 -8.31 -31.17
CA TYR A 111 -3.85 -8.17 -32.62
C TYR A 111 -2.40 -7.95 -33.06
N LEU A 112 -1.46 -7.93 -32.12
CA LEU A 112 -0.04 -7.88 -32.48
C LEU A 112 0.37 -9.20 -33.15
N PRO A 113 1.22 -9.15 -34.20
CA PRO A 113 1.67 -10.34 -34.89
C PRO A 113 2.54 -11.20 -33.96
N THR A 114 2.22 -12.49 -33.88
CA THR A 114 2.93 -13.48 -33.06
C THR A 114 4.01 -14.25 -33.84
N SER A 115 4.14 -14.08 -35.16
CA SER A 115 5.11 -14.77 -36.02
C SER A 115 6.09 -13.81 -36.71
N GLU A 116 7.30 -14.31 -37.02
CA GLU A 116 8.39 -13.53 -37.64
C GLU A 116 8.11 -13.03 -39.06
N GLN A 117 7.06 -13.53 -39.71
CA GLN A 117 6.78 -13.28 -41.13
C GLN A 117 5.98 -11.99 -41.37
N GLY A 118 5.54 -11.31 -40.32
CA GLY A 118 5.00 -9.95 -40.44
C GLY A 118 6.15 -8.97 -40.58
N ASN A 119 6.24 -8.24 -41.70
CA ASN A 119 7.11 -7.08 -41.79
C ASN A 119 6.79 -6.14 -40.62
N ILE A 120 7.67 -6.11 -39.61
CA ILE A 120 7.62 -5.11 -38.55
C ILE A 120 8.10 -3.82 -39.20
N SER A 121 7.18 -3.07 -39.79
CA SER A 121 7.41 -1.67 -40.05
C SER A 121 7.59 -1.02 -38.67
N ASN A 122 8.83 -0.69 -38.31
CA ASN A 122 9.20 0.11 -37.13
C ASN A 122 8.64 1.56 -37.18
N ASN A 123 7.58 1.79 -37.95
CA ASN A 123 7.02 3.10 -38.25
C ASN A 123 5.79 3.44 -37.40
N SER A 124 5.29 2.55 -36.52
CA SER A 124 4.41 2.98 -35.44
C SER A 124 5.27 3.59 -34.35
N SER A 125 5.09 4.89 -34.10
CA SER A 125 5.57 5.56 -32.90
C SER A 125 4.81 5.02 -31.67
N GLU A 126 5.03 3.75 -31.34
CA GLU A 126 4.54 3.17 -30.10
C GLU A 126 5.29 3.88 -28.97
N SER A 127 4.54 4.58 -28.11
CA SER A 127 5.06 5.27 -26.94
C SER A 127 5.48 4.25 -25.89
N LEU A 128 6.57 3.52 -26.15
CA LEU A 128 7.22 2.67 -25.16
C LEU A 128 7.61 3.53 -23.95
N PRO A 129 7.47 2.99 -22.73
CA PRO A 129 7.75 3.80 -21.56
C PRO A 129 9.26 4.08 -21.45
N SER A 130 9.58 5.29 -21.00
CA SER A 130 10.94 5.60 -20.53
C SER A 130 11.24 4.79 -19.28
N ALA A 131 12.47 4.27 -19.17
CA ALA A 131 12.93 3.59 -17.97
C ALA A 131 12.88 4.53 -16.76
N TRP A 132 12.56 3.98 -15.58
CA TRP A 132 12.67 4.74 -14.34
C TRP A 132 14.15 4.94 -13.98
N PRO A 133 14.57 6.14 -13.53
CA PRO A 133 15.98 6.42 -13.29
C PRO A 133 16.57 5.76 -12.03
N ASP A 134 15.71 5.30 -11.12
CA ASP A 134 16.01 4.76 -9.80
C ASP A 134 14.81 3.94 -9.30
N GLY A 135 15.04 3.19 -8.21
CA GLY A 135 14.04 2.31 -7.59
C GLY A 135 12.77 3.05 -7.10
N PRO A 136 11.76 2.31 -6.60
CA PRO A 136 11.81 0.89 -6.24
C PRO A 136 11.78 -0.07 -7.43
N GLU A 137 12.21 -1.30 -7.18
CA GLU A 137 11.96 -2.42 -8.09
C GLU A 137 10.47 -2.75 -8.14
N MET A 138 9.93 -2.95 -9.34
CA MET A 138 8.50 -3.21 -9.55
C MET A 138 8.30 -4.67 -9.95
N VAL A 139 7.58 -5.44 -9.14
CA VAL A 139 7.36 -6.88 -9.36
C VAL A 139 5.87 -7.18 -9.33
N SER A 140 5.39 -7.97 -10.29
CA SER A 140 4.00 -8.37 -10.37
C SER A 140 3.82 -9.88 -10.41
N PHE A 141 2.74 -10.36 -9.82
CA PHE A 141 2.34 -11.76 -9.82
C PHE A 141 1.01 -11.90 -10.54
N HIS A 142 0.96 -12.71 -11.59
CA HIS A 142 -0.24 -12.97 -12.39
C HIS A 142 -0.50 -14.47 -12.54
N SER A 143 -1.76 -14.86 -12.72
CA SER A 143 -2.10 -16.22 -13.13
C SER A 143 -3.25 -16.21 -14.12
N PHE A 144 -3.31 -17.19 -15.02
CA PHE A 144 -4.50 -17.36 -15.86
C PHE A 144 -5.69 -17.92 -15.06
N LYS A 145 -5.43 -18.94 -14.22
CA LYS A 145 -6.45 -19.61 -13.41
C LYS A 145 -6.38 -19.09 -11.97
N GLY A 146 -7.54 -18.85 -11.35
CA GLY A 146 -7.63 -18.55 -9.92
C GLY A 146 -7.30 -19.78 -9.05
N GLY A 147 -6.84 -19.54 -7.81
CA GLY A 147 -6.56 -20.60 -6.84
C GLY A 147 -5.28 -21.40 -7.07
N VAL A 148 -4.35 -20.88 -7.87
CA VAL A 148 -3.05 -21.53 -8.15
C VAL A 148 -1.92 -21.10 -7.20
N GLY A 149 -2.21 -20.31 -6.16
CA GLY A 149 -1.21 -19.85 -5.19
C GLY A 149 -0.44 -18.59 -5.61
N ARG A 150 -1.06 -17.70 -6.43
CA ARG A 150 -0.48 -16.41 -6.86
C ARG A 150 -0.12 -15.50 -5.67
N THR A 151 -1.10 -15.20 -4.81
CA THR A 151 -0.91 -14.43 -3.57
C THR A 151 0.11 -15.07 -2.62
N THR A 152 0.08 -16.41 -2.51
CA THR A 152 1.03 -17.19 -1.71
C THR A 152 2.45 -17.03 -2.25
N ALA A 153 2.64 -17.12 -3.57
CA ALA A 153 3.95 -16.95 -4.19
C ALA A 153 4.50 -15.53 -3.99
N LEU A 154 3.67 -14.50 -4.20
CA LEU A 154 4.03 -13.11 -3.92
C LEU A 154 4.48 -12.94 -2.47
N MET A 155 3.69 -13.42 -1.53
CA MET A 155 3.98 -13.26 -0.11
C MET A 155 5.18 -14.11 0.35
N THR A 156 5.57 -15.16 -0.37
CA THR A 156 6.84 -15.87 -0.15
C THR A 156 8.04 -14.97 -0.47
N TYR A 157 7.97 -14.17 -1.54
CA TYR A 157 9.01 -13.18 -1.89
C TYR A 157 9.09 -12.06 -0.86
N VAL A 158 7.94 -11.56 -0.42
CA VAL A 158 7.86 -10.60 0.68
C VAL A 158 8.47 -11.20 1.96
N ALA A 159 8.14 -12.45 2.30
CA ALA A 159 8.67 -13.12 3.49
C ALA A 159 10.20 -13.28 3.44
N ALA A 160 10.78 -13.58 2.27
CA ALA A 160 12.23 -13.67 2.08
C ALA A 160 12.91 -12.31 2.29
N CYS A 161 12.37 -11.24 1.69
CA CYS A 161 12.84 -9.87 1.92
C CYS A 161 12.83 -9.51 3.42
N MET A 162 11.77 -9.92 4.10
CA MET A 162 11.56 -9.70 5.53
C MET A 162 12.36 -10.66 6.43
N ASP A 163 12.98 -11.71 5.91
CA ASP A 163 13.81 -12.65 6.69
C ASP A 163 15.29 -12.28 6.66
N ASP A 164 15.79 -11.77 5.52
CA ASP A 164 17.24 -11.54 5.35
C ASP A 164 17.83 -10.65 6.46
N ARG A 165 18.89 -11.17 7.09
CA ARG A 165 19.53 -10.75 8.35
C ARG A 165 20.53 -9.62 8.20
N GLY A 166 20.57 -8.98 7.03
CA GLY A 166 21.30 -7.74 6.83
C GLY A 166 20.95 -6.67 7.88
N VAL A 167 21.91 -5.78 8.12
CA VAL A 167 21.81 -4.67 9.09
C VAL A 167 21.07 -3.47 8.48
N ASP A 168 20.83 -3.48 7.17
CA ASP A 168 20.19 -2.40 6.46
C ASP A 168 18.68 -2.37 6.68
N ALA A 169 18.13 -1.16 6.70
CA ALA A 169 16.68 -0.98 6.74
C ALA A 169 16.08 -1.42 5.39
N LYS A 170 14.97 -2.16 5.47
CA LYS A 170 14.25 -2.74 4.34
C LYS A 170 12.81 -2.33 4.40
N LYS A 171 12.29 -1.91 3.27
CA LYS A 171 10.93 -1.40 3.18
C LYS A 171 10.29 -1.98 1.93
N ILE A 172 9.13 -2.60 2.08
CA ILE A 172 8.44 -3.25 0.97
C ILE A 172 7.00 -2.76 0.91
N LEU A 173 6.51 -2.46 -0.28
CA LEU A 173 5.08 -2.22 -0.53
C LEU A 173 4.47 -3.44 -1.21
N VAL A 174 3.34 -3.91 -0.69
CA VAL A 174 2.48 -4.90 -1.35
C VAL A 174 1.19 -4.21 -1.78
N ILE A 175 0.78 -4.42 -3.02
CA ILE A 175 -0.45 -3.89 -3.61
C ILE A 175 -1.32 -5.07 -3.99
N ASP A 176 -2.49 -5.18 -3.37
CA ASP A 176 -3.49 -6.15 -3.77
C ASP A 176 -4.32 -5.58 -4.91
N ALA A 177 -3.96 -5.93 -6.15
CA ALA A 177 -4.61 -5.48 -7.37
C ALA A 177 -5.62 -6.52 -7.91
N ASP A 178 -6.01 -7.51 -7.10
CA ASP A 178 -7.10 -8.44 -7.45
C ASP A 178 -8.45 -7.81 -7.08
N LEU A 179 -8.94 -6.97 -7.99
CA LEU A 179 -10.20 -6.22 -7.88
C LEU A 179 -11.47 -7.06 -8.12
N GLU A 180 -11.42 -8.37 -7.88
CA GLU A 180 -12.60 -9.25 -7.96
C GLU A 180 -12.58 -10.33 -6.87
N ALA A 181 -11.39 -10.81 -6.48
CA ALA A 181 -11.21 -11.69 -5.33
C ALA A 181 -9.90 -11.34 -4.60
N PRO A 182 -9.90 -10.24 -3.80
CA PRO A 182 -8.72 -9.80 -3.06
C PRO A 182 -8.12 -10.92 -2.20
N GLY A 183 -6.80 -10.98 -2.13
CA GLY A 183 -6.06 -11.99 -1.39
C GLY A 183 -5.47 -11.41 -0.10
N VAL A 184 -4.37 -10.65 -0.26
CA VAL A 184 -3.61 -10.05 0.84
C VAL A 184 -4.49 -9.12 1.69
N SER A 185 -5.47 -8.45 1.07
CA SER A 185 -6.41 -7.55 1.76
C SER A 185 -7.14 -8.23 2.92
N PHE A 186 -7.45 -9.52 2.80
CA PHE A 186 -8.14 -10.29 3.84
C PHE A 186 -7.21 -10.85 4.92
N TRP A 187 -5.90 -10.66 4.78
CA TRP A 187 -4.91 -11.04 5.81
C TRP A 187 -4.60 -9.88 6.77
N LEU A 188 -5.06 -8.67 6.45
CA LEU A 188 -4.88 -7.50 7.31
C LEU A 188 -5.75 -7.62 8.57
N ASP A 189 -5.14 -7.32 9.71
CA ASP A 189 -5.88 -7.16 10.97
C ASP A 189 -6.40 -5.71 11.12
N ASP A 190 -7.35 -5.51 12.03
CA ASP A 190 -7.96 -4.19 12.30
C ASP A 190 -6.94 -3.09 12.63
N MET A 191 -5.76 -3.44 13.17
CA MET A 191 -4.74 -2.44 13.53
C MET A 191 -3.91 -2.00 12.33
N ASN A 192 -3.72 -2.90 11.36
CA ASN A 192 -2.89 -2.69 10.20
C ASN A 192 -3.68 -2.40 8.92
N TYR A 193 -5.01 -2.38 9.00
CA TYR A 193 -5.89 -2.03 7.89
C TYR A 193 -5.79 -0.51 7.58
N PRO A 194 -5.30 -0.11 6.40
CA PRO A 194 -5.18 1.31 6.06
C PRO A 194 -6.53 1.99 5.83
N SER A 195 -6.52 3.31 5.86
CA SER A 195 -7.66 4.19 5.55
C SER A 195 -7.86 4.44 4.05
N VAL A 196 -7.00 3.86 3.21
CA VAL A 196 -6.99 4.03 1.75
C VAL A 196 -6.84 2.69 1.04
N SER A 197 -7.42 2.58 -0.16
CA SER A 197 -7.39 1.36 -0.99
C SER A 197 -6.88 1.58 -2.41
N PHE A 198 -6.60 0.50 -3.14
CA PHE A 198 -6.16 0.56 -4.53
C PHE A 198 -7.25 1.11 -5.47
N VAL A 199 -8.53 0.78 -5.24
CA VAL A 199 -9.66 1.41 -5.96
C VAL A 199 -9.62 2.93 -5.78
N GLN A 200 -9.56 3.40 -4.53
CA GLN A 200 -9.51 4.84 -4.23
C GLN A 200 -8.25 5.50 -4.79
N PHE A 201 -7.11 4.79 -4.84
CA PHE A 201 -5.89 5.29 -5.46
C PHE A 201 -6.09 5.56 -6.95
N MET A 202 -6.67 4.60 -7.70
CA MET A 202 -6.96 4.76 -9.12
C MET A 202 -7.90 5.93 -9.38
N GLU A 203 -8.96 6.07 -8.58
CA GLU A 203 -9.89 7.19 -8.66
C GLU A 203 -9.20 8.53 -8.43
N ALA A 204 -8.38 8.62 -7.37
CA ALA A 204 -7.70 9.85 -6.98
C ALA A 204 -6.54 10.24 -7.90
N ILE A 205 -5.93 9.29 -8.64
CA ILE A 205 -4.97 9.63 -9.69
C ILE A 205 -5.66 9.97 -11.01
N HIS A 206 -6.86 9.42 -11.28
CA HIS A 206 -7.64 9.75 -12.47
C HIS A 206 -8.30 11.13 -12.35
N TYR A 207 -8.89 11.42 -11.19
CA TYR A 207 -9.53 12.69 -10.83
C TYR A 207 -8.88 13.32 -9.58
N PRO A 208 -7.63 13.82 -9.68
CA PRO A 208 -6.93 14.38 -8.53
C PRO A 208 -7.66 15.62 -7.99
N PRO A 209 -7.98 15.67 -6.68
CA PRO A 209 -8.61 16.85 -6.08
C PRO A 209 -7.74 18.12 -6.16
N VAL A 210 -6.42 17.95 -6.17
CA VAL A 210 -5.44 19.05 -6.24
C VAL A 210 -4.42 18.78 -7.35
N SER A 211 -3.60 17.74 -7.19
CA SER A 211 -2.68 17.25 -8.21
C SER A 211 -2.32 15.79 -7.93
N VAL A 212 -1.76 15.11 -8.92
CA VAL A 212 -1.33 13.71 -8.78
C VAL A 212 -0.26 13.56 -7.70
N GLU A 213 0.67 14.51 -7.60
CA GLU A 213 1.74 14.50 -6.59
C GLU A 213 1.18 14.60 -5.17
N HIS A 214 0.15 15.43 -4.97
CA HIS A 214 -0.52 15.55 -3.68
C HIS A 214 -1.33 14.29 -3.34
N THR A 215 -1.97 13.67 -4.33
CA THR A 215 -2.62 12.36 -4.16
C THR A 215 -1.60 11.32 -3.69
N VAL A 216 -0.48 11.16 -4.39
CA VAL A 216 0.56 10.18 -4.02
C VAL A 216 1.12 10.44 -2.61
N GLU A 217 1.37 11.71 -2.26
CA GLU A 217 1.82 12.08 -0.90
C GLU A 217 0.79 11.75 0.18
N TYR A 218 -0.50 11.97 -0.10
CA TYR A 218 -1.58 11.61 0.82
C TYR A 218 -1.63 10.10 1.06
N PHE A 219 -1.63 9.29 -0.01
CA PHE A 219 -1.63 7.83 0.10
C PHE A 219 -0.39 7.31 0.82
N ALA A 220 0.79 7.86 0.54
CA ALA A 220 2.01 7.51 1.26
C ALA A 220 1.89 7.84 2.77
N SER A 221 1.29 8.98 3.11
CA SER A 221 1.04 9.37 4.50
C SER A 221 0.09 8.41 5.20
N GLU A 222 -1.01 8.02 4.55
CA GLU A 222 -1.99 7.09 5.13
C GLU A 222 -1.41 5.68 5.30
N LEU A 223 -0.64 5.17 4.33
CA LEU A 223 0.01 3.86 4.45
C LEU A 223 1.09 3.82 5.55
N ARG A 224 1.79 4.93 5.82
CA ARG A 224 2.72 5.03 6.96
C ARG A 224 2.03 4.88 8.31
N LYS A 225 0.74 5.24 8.42
CA LYS A 225 -0.01 5.10 9.67
C LYS A 225 -0.17 3.63 10.08
N THR A 226 -0.30 2.72 9.13
CA THR A 226 -0.69 1.32 9.39
C THR A 226 0.35 0.27 9.03
N SER A 227 1.54 0.68 8.57
CA SER A 227 2.63 -0.23 8.19
C SER A 227 3.03 -1.20 9.31
N LEU A 228 3.35 -2.45 8.95
CA LEU A 228 3.82 -3.47 9.89
C LEU A 228 5.34 -3.41 10.05
N ASN A 229 5.83 -3.44 11.29
CA ASN A 229 7.25 -3.68 11.56
C ASN A 229 7.48 -5.20 11.71
N VAL A 230 8.39 -5.78 10.93
CA VAL A 230 8.70 -7.21 10.94
C VAL A 230 10.10 -7.43 11.52
N GLY A 231 10.21 -8.22 12.60
CA GLY A 231 11.52 -8.58 13.17
C GLY A 231 12.33 -7.39 13.74
N GLY A 232 11.71 -6.23 13.98
CA GLY A 232 12.35 -5.06 14.57
C GLY A 232 12.10 -3.76 13.81
N VAL A 233 12.94 -2.76 14.06
CA VAL A 233 12.83 -1.38 13.51
C VAL A 233 13.19 -1.30 12.04
N GLN A 234 13.99 -2.24 11.58
CA GLN A 234 14.67 -2.15 10.30
C GLN A 234 13.81 -2.67 9.16
N ARG A 235 12.73 -3.42 9.40
CA ARG A 235 11.94 -4.01 8.31
C ARG A 235 10.50 -3.55 8.41
N GLU A 236 10.06 -2.82 7.39
CA GLU A 236 8.75 -2.20 7.34
C GLU A 236 7.98 -2.71 6.11
N LEU A 237 6.77 -3.21 6.35
CA LEU A 237 5.88 -3.72 5.31
C LEU A 237 4.66 -2.81 5.21
N PHE A 238 4.45 -2.25 4.03
CA PHE A 238 3.27 -1.49 3.64
C PHE A 238 2.37 -2.39 2.81
N ILE A 239 1.06 -2.29 3.01
CA ILE A 239 0.08 -3.04 2.23
C ILE A 239 -1.01 -2.06 1.79
N LEU A 240 -1.20 -1.92 0.49
CA LEU A 240 -2.33 -1.22 -0.12
C LEU A 240 -3.38 -2.28 -0.49
N PRO A 241 -4.49 -2.41 0.27
CA PRO A 241 -5.54 -3.38 -0.02
C PRO A 241 -6.29 -2.99 -1.28
N ALA A 242 -6.97 -3.97 -1.89
CA ALA A 242 -7.77 -3.77 -3.10
C ALA A 242 -8.86 -2.71 -2.89
N ALA A 243 -9.62 -2.85 -1.80
CA ALA A 243 -10.74 -1.99 -1.42
C ALA A 243 -10.88 -1.95 0.11
N LEU A 244 -11.48 -0.89 0.66
CA LEU A 244 -11.82 -0.81 2.10
C LEU A 244 -13.09 -1.59 2.44
N ALA A 245 -13.99 -1.69 1.46
CA ALA A 245 -15.22 -2.47 1.52
C ALA A 245 -15.48 -3.11 0.16
N LEU A 246 -16.06 -4.31 0.14
CA LEU A 246 -16.39 -5.01 -1.10
C LEU A 246 -17.33 -4.20 -2.01
N THR A 247 -18.15 -3.32 -1.44
CA THR A 247 -19.01 -2.41 -2.21
C THR A 247 -18.23 -1.45 -3.11
N GLU A 248 -16.99 -1.09 -2.76
CA GLU A 248 -16.12 -0.27 -3.63
C GLU A 248 -15.67 -1.07 -4.87
N ILE A 249 -15.57 -2.40 -4.76
CA ILE A 249 -15.27 -3.27 -5.90
C ILE A 249 -16.52 -3.45 -6.77
N GLU A 250 -17.69 -3.61 -6.14
CA GLU A 250 -18.97 -3.75 -6.84
C GLU A 250 -19.33 -2.50 -7.65
N ASP A 251 -18.94 -1.30 -7.17
CA ASP A 251 -19.13 -0.01 -7.83
C ASP A 251 -17.78 0.67 -8.08
N MET A 252 -17.02 0.13 -9.03
CA MET A 252 -15.70 0.65 -9.43
C MET A 252 -15.81 1.49 -10.72
N PRO A 253 -15.98 2.83 -10.64
CA PRO A 253 -16.13 3.69 -11.81
C PRO A 253 -14.82 3.86 -12.59
N VAL A 254 -13.67 3.74 -11.93
CA VAL A 254 -12.35 3.85 -12.52
C VAL A 254 -11.65 2.49 -12.48
N THR A 255 -11.31 1.96 -13.65
CA THR A 255 -10.56 0.71 -13.79
C THR A 255 -9.16 1.01 -14.35
N PRO A 256 -8.22 0.05 -14.25
CA PRO A 256 -6.90 0.18 -14.89
C PRO A 256 -6.98 0.52 -16.38
N GLU A 257 -7.99 0.01 -17.10
CA GLU A 257 -8.23 0.29 -18.52
C GLU A 257 -8.45 1.79 -18.78
N HIS A 258 -9.18 2.49 -17.90
CA HIS A 258 -9.43 3.92 -18.05
C HIS A 258 -8.14 4.75 -17.93
N LEU A 259 -7.20 4.32 -17.09
CA LEU A 259 -5.90 4.97 -16.92
C LEU A 259 -4.97 4.69 -18.10
N ALA A 260 -5.02 3.48 -18.66
CA ALA A 260 -4.19 3.09 -19.80
C ALA A 260 -4.58 3.80 -21.10
N ARG A 261 -5.83 4.27 -21.24
CA ARG A 261 -6.34 4.97 -22.43
C ARG A 261 -5.96 6.45 -22.50
N ASP A 262 -5.04 6.91 -21.65
CA ASP A 262 -4.48 8.25 -21.73
C ASP A 262 -3.54 8.34 -22.96
N PRO A 263 -3.88 9.12 -24.00
CA PRO A 263 -3.08 9.16 -25.23
C PRO A 263 -1.67 9.73 -25.01
N GLU A 264 -1.49 10.57 -23.98
CA GLU A 264 -0.20 11.17 -23.66
C GLU A 264 0.68 10.21 -22.85
N ASN A 265 0.07 9.41 -21.96
CA ASN A 265 0.79 8.43 -21.16
C ASN A 265 -0.04 7.18 -20.82
N PRO A 266 0.02 6.13 -21.67
CA PRO A 266 -0.62 4.84 -21.40
C PRO A 266 -0.13 4.12 -20.13
N TRP A 267 1.00 4.55 -19.55
CA TRP A 267 1.68 3.91 -18.42
C TRP A 267 1.41 4.60 -17.09
N ARG A 268 0.41 5.49 -17.06
CA ARG A 268 0.09 6.32 -15.89
C ARG A 268 -0.12 5.51 -14.61
N LEU A 269 -0.70 4.32 -14.70
CA LEU A 269 -0.92 3.49 -13.50
C LEU A 269 0.40 3.07 -12.86
N SER A 270 1.29 2.43 -13.61
CA SER A 270 2.58 1.95 -13.10
C SER A 270 3.50 3.09 -12.67
N ASP A 271 3.50 4.22 -13.39
CA ASP A 271 4.25 5.43 -13.00
C ASP A 271 3.82 5.95 -11.62
N ASN A 272 2.52 5.95 -11.34
CA ASN A 272 1.99 6.41 -10.07
C ASN A 272 2.22 5.41 -8.93
N LEU A 273 2.19 4.10 -9.20
CA LEU A 273 2.56 3.08 -8.21
C LEU A 273 4.05 3.14 -7.86
N HIS A 274 4.91 3.38 -8.87
CA HIS A 274 6.35 3.61 -8.67
C HIS A 274 6.59 4.87 -7.84
N ALA A 275 5.92 5.98 -8.17
CA ALA A 275 5.98 7.22 -7.40
C ALA A 275 5.52 7.04 -5.94
N LEU A 276 4.48 6.25 -5.70
CA LEU A 276 4.02 5.89 -4.35
C LEU A 276 5.10 5.12 -3.59
N GLY A 277 5.70 4.11 -4.21
CA GLY A 277 6.80 3.36 -3.62
C GLY A 277 8.00 4.26 -3.28
N LYS A 278 8.41 5.15 -4.19
CA LYS A 278 9.44 6.17 -3.90
C LYS A 278 9.11 7.04 -2.72
N LYS A 279 7.87 7.53 -2.62
CA LYS A 279 7.44 8.36 -1.49
C LYS A 279 7.50 7.60 -0.18
N LEU A 280 7.15 6.33 -0.17
CA LEU A 280 7.28 5.47 1.00
C LEU A 280 8.75 5.10 1.33
N GLY A 281 9.66 5.29 0.37
CA GLY A 281 11.06 4.89 0.48
C GLY A 281 11.21 3.38 0.52
N VAL A 282 10.38 2.65 -0.23
CA VAL A 282 10.46 1.19 -0.34
C VAL A 282 11.54 0.78 -1.34
N ASP A 283 12.11 -0.39 -1.13
CA ASP A 283 13.11 -1.00 -2.01
C ASP A 283 12.44 -1.72 -3.18
N ALA A 284 11.27 -2.34 -2.92
CA ALA A 284 10.46 -3.00 -3.95
C ALA A 284 8.95 -2.86 -3.71
N VAL A 285 8.20 -2.91 -4.81
CA VAL A 285 6.74 -2.93 -4.87
C VAL A 285 6.28 -4.25 -5.47
N PHE A 286 5.55 -5.04 -4.70
CA PHE A 286 4.94 -6.30 -5.15
C PHE A 286 3.46 -6.12 -5.46
N ILE A 287 3.01 -6.55 -6.63
CA ILE A 287 1.64 -6.33 -7.11
C ILE A 287 0.93 -7.67 -7.36
N ASP A 288 -0.14 -7.94 -6.62
CA ASP A 288 -0.97 -9.14 -6.80
C ASP A 288 -2.05 -8.88 -7.87
N LEU A 289 -1.80 -9.26 -9.13
CA LEU A 289 -2.69 -8.92 -10.25
C LEU A 289 -3.88 -9.88 -10.37
N ARG A 290 -5.02 -9.37 -10.83
CA ARG A 290 -6.21 -10.20 -11.14
C ARG A 290 -5.89 -11.36 -12.10
N ALA A 291 -6.48 -12.53 -11.83
CA ALA A 291 -6.31 -13.70 -12.67
C ALA A 291 -7.10 -13.62 -13.98
N GLY A 292 -6.66 -14.37 -14.99
CA GLY A 292 -7.32 -14.49 -16.29
C GLY A 292 -6.88 -13.43 -17.30
N LEU A 293 -7.66 -13.30 -18.37
CA LEU A 293 -7.44 -12.33 -19.46
C LEU A 293 -8.30 -11.08 -19.23
N SER A 294 -8.10 -10.45 -18.07
CA SER A 294 -8.86 -9.27 -17.63
C SER A 294 -8.07 -7.99 -17.89
N GLU A 295 -8.78 -6.93 -18.32
CA GLU A 295 -8.20 -5.58 -18.43
C GLU A 295 -7.85 -4.99 -17.05
N LEU A 296 -8.28 -5.62 -15.95
CA LEU A 296 -7.84 -5.26 -14.61
C LEU A 296 -6.34 -5.54 -14.37
N ALA A 297 -5.73 -6.43 -15.16
CA ALA A 297 -4.31 -6.77 -15.02
C ALA A 297 -3.44 -6.23 -16.18
N SER A 298 -4.00 -6.06 -17.37
CA SER A 298 -3.24 -5.80 -18.60
C SER A 298 -2.33 -4.56 -18.56
N PRO A 299 -2.70 -3.40 -17.96
CA PRO A 299 -1.84 -2.22 -18.02
C PRO A 299 -0.51 -2.42 -17.30
N ILE A 300 -0.51 -3.24 -16.24
CA ILE A 300 0.70 -3.61 -15.51
C ILE A 300 1.37 -4.79 -16.20
N LEU A 301 0.61 -5.79 -16.65
CA LEU A 301 1.10 -7.02 -17.27
C LEU A 301 1.93 -6.79 -18.55
N PHE A 302 1.63 -5.73 -19.29
CA PHE A 302 2.33 -5.35 -20.52
C PHE A 302 3.29 -4.18 -20.32
N ASP A 303 3.54 -3.74 -19.08
CA ASP A 303 4.57 -2.73 -18.81
C ASP A 303 5.95 -3.41 -18.70
N PRO A 304 6.85 -3.21 -19.68
CA PRO A 304 8.13 -3.90 -19.74
C PRO A 304 9.13 -3.45 -18.65
N ARG A 305 8.77 -2.47 -17.82
CA ARG A 305 9.57 -2.01 -16.69
C ARG A 305 9.25 -2.79 -15.39
N VAL A 306 8.24 -3.65 -15.43
CA VAL A 306 7.81 -4.46 -14.28
C VAL A 306 8.26 -5.89 -14.48
N ASP A 307 8.89 -6.48 -13.46
CA ASP A 307 9.25 -7.90 -13.47
C ASP A 307 8.00 -8.76 -13.28
N HIS A 308 7.77 -9.72 -14.17
CA HIS A 308 6.54 -10.53 -14.19
C HIS A 308 6.78 -11.97 -13.72
N PHE A 309 6.07 -12.35 -12.65
CA PHE A 309 5.98 -13.72 -12.14
C PHE A 309 4.62 -14.33 -12.49
N PHE A 310 4.65 -15.31 -13.38
CA PHE A 310 3.48 -16.03 -13.85
C PHE A 310 3.29 -17.33 -13.08
N VAL A 311 2.26 -17.41 -12.26
CA VAL A 311 1.97 -18.59 -11.44
C VAL A 311 0.96 -19.49 -12.16
N THR A 312 1.31 -20.76 -12.34
CA THR A 312 0.45 -21.74 -13.03
C THR A 312 0.64 -23.15 -12.48
N THR A 313 -0.32 -24.03 -12.74
CA THR A 313 -0.22 -25.46 -12.42
C THR A 313 -0.02 -26.29 -13.68
N VAL A 314 0.31 -27.58 -13.53
CA VAL A 314 0.42 -28.53 -14.65
C VAL A 314 -0.94 -28.92 -15.25
N ALA A 315 -2.05 -28.41 -14.72
CA ALA A 315 -3.38 -28.73 -15.23
C ALA A 315 -3.56 -28.18 -16.66
N PRO A 316 -4.14 -28.95 -17.61
CA PRO A 316 -4.24 -28.53 -19.01
C PRO A 316 -4.90 -27.17 -19.23
N GLN A 317 -5.91 -26.81 -18.43
CA GLN A 317 -6.57 -25.51 -18.50
C GLN A 317 -5.61 -24.37 -18.12
N SER A 318 -4.85 -24.54 -17.03
CA SER A 318 -3.88 -23.55 -16.56
C SER A 318 -2.76 -23.36 -17.59
N VAL A 319 -2.23 -24.47 -18.11
CA VAL A 319 -1.19 -24.48 -19.15
C VAL A 319 -1.67 -23.78 -20.42
N LEU A 320 -2.82 -24.17 -20.98
CA LEU A 320 -3.32 -23.59 -22.22
C LEU A 320 -3.57 -22.08 -22.12
N GLY A 321 -4.16 -21.63 -21.01
CA GLY A 321 -4.41 -20.21 -20.80
C GLY A 321 -3.14 -19.42 -20.53
N MET A 322 -2.20 -19.97 -19.76
CA MET A 322 -0.91 -19.33 -19.53
C MET A 322 -0.06 -19.27 -20.81
N SER A 323 -0.11 -20.29 -21.67
CA SER A 323 0.51 -20.24 -22.99
C SER A 323 -0.07 -19.11 -23.86
N GLU A 324 -1.35 -18.77 -23.75
CA GLU A 324 -1.91 -17.60 -24.45
C GLU A 324 -1.34 -16.30 -23.88
N VAL A 325 -1.28 -16.17 -22.55
CA VAL A 325 -0.69 -15.01 -21.88
C VAL A 325 0.75 -14.79 -22.33
N LEU A 326 1.58 -15.84 -22.27
CA LEU A 326 2.98 -15.79 -22.68
C LEU A 326 3.15 -15.46 -24.18
N ARG A 327 2.29 -15.97 -25.06
CA ARG A 327 2.33 -15.61 -26.50
C ARG A 327 2.07 -14.12 -26.73
N ARG A 328 1.14 -13.52 -25.98
CA ARG A 328 0.83 -12.09 -26.07
C ARG A 328 1.92 -11.23 -25.47
N LEU A 329 2.45 -11.62 -24.32
CA LEU A 329 3.61 -10.97 -23.74
C LEU A 329 4.82 -11.03 -24.68
N HIS A 330 5.08 -12.18 -25.31
CA HIS A 330 6.16 -12.33 -26.28
C HIS A 330 5.98 -11.42 -27.50
N ALA A 331 4.78 -11.39 -28.09
CA ALA A 331 4.48 -10.52 -29.22
C ALA A 331 4.68 -9.03 -28.89
N PHE A 332 4.35 -8.65 -27.66
CA PHE A 332 4.60 -7.31 -27.13
C PHE A 332 6.10 -7.05 -26.93
N ASN A 333 6.79 -7.89 -26.14
CA ASN A 333 8.19 -7.72 -25.76
C ASN A 333 9.15 -7.74 -26.95
N ARG A 334 8.83 -8.45 -28.03
CA ARG A 334 9.65 -8.47 -29.26
C ARG A 334 9.80 -7.12 -29.95
N ARG A 335 8.94 -6.16 -29.62
CA ARG A 335 8.98 -4.79 -30.15
C ARG A 335 9.90 -3.89 -29.34
N LEU A 336 10.34 -4.34 -28.17
CA LEU A 336 11.33 -3.63 -27.37
C LEU A 336 12.68 -3.60 -28.09
N PRO A 337 13.52 -2.59 -27.83
CA PRO A 337 14.94 -2.63 -28.19
C PRO A 337 15.61 -3.92 -27.70
N THR A 338 16.54 -4.49 -28.48
CA THR A 338 17.14 -5.81 -28.23
C THR A 338 17.80 -5.93 -26.85
N ASP A 339 18.40 -4.85 -26.35
CA ASP A 339 18.97 -4.76 -25.00
C ASP A 339 17.90 -4.97 -23.90
N ARG A 340 16.69 -4.42 -24.08
CA ARG A 340 15.58 -4.56 -23.12
C ARG A 340 14.80 -5.87 -23.25
N GLN A 341 14.92 -6.58 -24.37
CA GLN A 341 14.22 -7.86 -24.57
C GLN A 341 14.72 -8.95 -23.62
N LEU A 342 16.01 -8.92 -23.28
CA LEU A 342 16.62 -9.86 -22.34
C LEU A 342 16.18 -9.58 -20.90
N ASP A 343 16.08 -8.31 -20.54
CA ASP A 343 15.65 -7.87 -19.21
C ASP A 343 14.15 -8.15 -18.98
N ALA A 344 13.32 -8.01 -20.02
CA ALA A 344 11.88 -8.29 -19.97
C ALA A 344 11.51 -9.79 -20.00
N ARG A 345 12.41 -10.67 -19.55
CA ARG A 345 12.21 -12.12 -19.56
C ARG A 345 11.21 -12.52 -18.45
N PRO A 346 10.12 -13.23 -18.78
CA PRO A 346 9.16 -13.64 -17.76
C PRO A 346 9.67 -14.79 -16.88
N THR A 347 9.29 -14.75 -15.61
CA THR A 347 9.45 -15.88 -14.68
C THR A 347 8.16 -16.67 -14.60
N VAL A 348 8.21 -18.00 -14.72
CA VAL A 348 7.07 -18.89 -14.56
C VAL A 348 7.27 -19.78 -13.34
N VAL A 349 6.32 -19.71 -12.40
CA VAL A 349 6.26 -20.54 -11.21
C VAL A 349 5.28 -21.68 -11.45
N LEU A 350 5.79 -22.91 -11.55
CA LEU A 350 4.97 -24.13 -11.52
C LEU A 350 4.59 -24.44 -10.08
N SER A 351 3.34 -24.19 -9.71
CA SER A 351 2.84 -24.26 -8.35
C SER A 351 2.01 -25.51 -8.06
N LEU A 352 1.74 -25.71 -6.77
CA LEU A 352 0.99 -26.84 -6.22
C LEU A 352 1.61 -28.19 -6.61
N LEU A 353 2.94 -28.24 -6.76
CA LEU A 353 3.63 -29.45 -7.16
C LEU A 353 3.73 -30.43 -5.99
N THR A 354 3.22 -31.64 -6.21
CA THR A 354 3.53 -32.82 -5.40
C THR A 354 4.65 -33.62 -6.06
N LYS A 355 5.17 -34.64 -5.37
CA LYS A 355 6.18 -35.53 -5.95
C LYS A 355 5.62 -36.25 -7.19
N GLU A 356 4.38 -36.73 -7.11
CA GLU A 356 3.69 -37.45 -8.18
C GLU A 356 3.49 -36.57 -9.42
N LEU A 357 3.16 -35.29 -9.23
CA LEU A 357 2.99 -34.35 -10.34
C LEU A 357 4.30 -34.08 -11.07
N ARG A 358 5.42 -33.93 -10.35
CA ARG A 358 6.75 -33.73 -10.96
C ARG A 358 7.20 -34.93 -11.80
N GLU A 359 6.89 -36.13 -11.34
CA GLU A 359 7.22 -37.38 -12.05
C GLU A 359 6.25 -37.69 -13.20
N SER A 360 5.15 -36.94 -13.33
CA SER A 360 4.12 -37.16 -14.34
C SER A 360 4.52 -36.63 -15.72
N SER A 361 3.91 -37.21 -16.77
CA SER A 361 4.06 -36.69 -18.14
C SER A 361 3.49 -35.28 -18.31
N ASP A 362 2.57 -34.86 -17.43
CA ASP A 362 1.88 -33.58 -17.56
C ASP A 362 2.77 -32.41 -17.16
N TYR A 363 3.72 -32.63 -16.25
CA TYR A 363 4.77 -31.65 -15.94
C TYR A 363 5.65 -31.34 -17.16
N GLN A 364 6.12 -32.38 -17.86
CA GLN A 364 6.93 -32.20 -19.08
C GLN A 364 6.14 -31.53 -20.22
N LYS A 365 4.86 -31.93 -20.40
CA LYS A 365 3.98 -31.27 -21.37
C LYS A 365 3.74 -29.80 -21.02
N ALA A 366 3.63 -29.46 -19.73
CA ALA A 366 3.46 -28.08 -19.29
C ALA A 366 4.70 -27.25 -19.62
N LEU A 367 5.91 -27.71 -19.26
CA LEU A 367 7.16 -27.04 -19.60
C LEU A 367 7.30 -26.81 -21.11
N GLN A 368 7.02 -27.84 -21.92
CA GLN A 368 7.08 -27.75 -23.37
C GLN A 368 6.07 -26.71 -23.91
N ALA A 369 4.79 -26.82 -23.57
CA ALA A 369 3.75 -25.96 -24.11
C ALA A 369 3.88 -24.49 -23.69
N LEU A 370 4.46 -24.24 -22.51
CA LEU A 370 4.74 -22.90 -22.01
C LEU A 370 6.04 -22.35 -22.62
N GLY A 371 7.09 -23.16 -22.76
CA GLY A 371 8.32 -22.78 -23.46
C GLY A 371 8.09 -22.43 -24.93
N GLU A 372 7.30 -23.23 -25.65
CA GLU A 372 6.88 -22.96 -27.03
C GLU A 372 6.04 -21.67 -27.17
N ALA A 373 5.41 -21.22 -26.08
CA ALA A 373 4.63 -20.00 -26.09
C ALA A 373 5.47 -18.72 -26.00
N TYR A 374 6.72 -18.82 -25.53
CA TYR A 374 7.68 -17.72 -25.46
C TYR A 374 9.03 -18.16 -26.05
N PRO A 375 9.13 -18.29 -27.39
CA PRO A 375 10.35 -18.75 -28.04
C PRO A 375 11.49 -17.73 -27.95
N ILE A 376 12.74 -18.20 -27.91
CA ILE A 376 13.93 -17.36 -28.19
C ILE A 376 14.59 -17.86 -29.48
N ALA A 377 15.39 -17.00 -30.11
CA ALA A 377 16.21 -17.30 -31.27
C ALA A 377 17.45 -18.17 -30.98
N ASP A 378 17.87 -18.32 -29.72
CA ASP A 378 19.05 -19.09 -29.31
C ASP A 378 18.64 -20.30 -28.45
N ASP A 379 18.91 -21.50 -28.96
CA ASP A 379 18.57 -22.78 -28.32
C ASP A 379 19.34 -23.04 -27.00
N LEU A 380 20.41 -22.26 -26.72
CA LEU A 380 21.23 -22.40 -25.51
C LEU A 380 20.67 -21.62 -24.30
N VAL A 381 19.70 -20.74 -24.50
CA VAL A 381 19.11 -19.89 -23.46
C VAL A 381 17.62 -20.19 -23.37
N SER A 382 17.08 -20.34 -22.15
CA SER A 382 15.62 -20.53 -21.95
C SER A 382 14.88 -19.19 -22.00
N GLY A 383 13.76 -19.12 -22.73
CA GLY A 383 12.90 -17.93 -22.86
C GLY A 383 12.20 -17.52 -21.59
N ILE A 384 12.17 -18.43 -20.64
CA ILE A 384 11.41 -18.34 -19.40
C ILE A 384 12.34 -18.74 -18.26
N GLN A 385 12.33 -17.98 -17.18
CA GLN A 385 12.93 -18.42 -15.93
C GLN A 385 11.95 -19.36 -15.22
N TRP A 386 12.40 -20.56 -14.86
CA TRP A 386 11.56 -21.58 -14.25
C TRP A 386 11.76 -21.63 -12.75
N LEU A 387 10.65 -21.57 -12.02
CA LEU A 387 10.60 -21.77 -10.58
C LEU A 387 9.56 -22.83 -10.23
N GLU A 388 9.72 -23.45 -9.07
CA GLU A 388 8.79 -24.45 -8.54
C GLU A 388 8.28 -24.06 -7.16
N ALA A 389 6.99 -24.31 -6.93
CA ALA A 389 6.37 -24.16 -5.62
C ALA A 389 5.62 -25.44 -5.21
N GLU A 390 5.98 -25.95 -4.04
CA GLU A 390 5.40 -27.16 -3.46
C GLU A 390 3.96 -26.95 -2.99
N PHE A 391 3.14 -27.99 -3.06
CA PHE A 391 1.84 -27.98 -2.38
C PHE A 391 2.01 -28.17 -0.87
N LEU A 392 1.64 -27.17 -0.09
CA LEU A 392 1.64 -27.23 1.37
C LEU A 392 0.24 -26.89 1.91
N SER A 393 -0.40 -27.86 2.57
CA SER A 393 -1.76 -27.69 3.09
C SER A 393 -1.85 -26.62 4.18
N THR A 394 -0.77 -26.38 4.93
CA THR A 394 -0.67 -25.34 5.96
C THR A 394 -0.84 -23.93 5.40
N LEU A 395 -0.50 -23.71 4.12
CA LEU A 395 -0.63 -22.40 3.47
C LEU A 395 -2.09 -22.06 3.13
N MET A 396 -3.00 -23.03 3.15
CA MET A 396 -4.42 -22.80 2.88
C MET A 396 -5.18 -22.17 4.07
N SER A 397 -4.58 -22.16 5.26
CA SER A 397 -5.21 -21.63 6.49
C SER A 397 -4.57 -20.32 6.97
N ILE A 398 -3.79 -19.64 6.13
CA ILE A 398 -3.23 -18.33 6.47
C ILE A 398 -4.38 -17.32 6.58
N GLY A 399 -4.57 -16.77 7.78
CA GLY A 399 -5.60 -15.76 8.06
C GLY A 399 -5.04 -14.39 8.46
N THR A 400 -3.72 -14.27 8.64
CA THR A 400 -3.08 -13.00 8.99
C THR A 400 -1.77 -12.82 8.24
N VAL A 401 -1.36 -11.56 8.01
CA VAL A 401 -0.07 -11.25 7.38
C VAL A 401 1.09 -11.84 8.19
N ARG A 402 1.05 -11.75 9.53
CA ARG A 402 2.09 -12.29 10.41
C ARG A 402 2.20 -13.81 10.31
N ASP A 403 1.08 -14.52 10.25
CA ASP A 403 1.09 -15.97 10.02
C ASP A 403 1.64 -16.30 8.63
N GLY A 404 1.25 -15.53 7.59
CA GLY A 404 1.80 -15.69 6.25
C GLY A 404 3.32 -15.58 6.22
N LEU A 405 3.88 -14.51 6.79
CA LEU A 405 5.33 -14.29 6.86
C LEU A 405 6.09 -15.39 7.62
N ARG A 406 5.43 -16.11 8.54
CA ARG A 406 6.00 -17.25 9.27
C ARG A 406 5.89 -18.55 8.47
N GLU A 407 4.69 -18.89 8.01
CA GLU A 407 4.39 -20.19 7.40
C GLU A 407 4.96 -20.31 5.97
N LEU A 408 5.06 -19.22 5.22
CA LEU A 408 5.55 -19.23 3.83
C LEU A 408 7.03 -19.61 3.72
N ARG A 409 7.78 -19.46 4.81
CA ARG A 409 9.18 -19.91 4.93
C ARG A 409 9.34 -21.42 4.77
N ASN A 410 8.26 -22.18 5.02
CA ASN A 410 8.26 -23.63 4.87
C ASN A 410 8.16 -24.07 3.40
N SER A 411 7.89 -23.15 2.45
CA SER A 411 7.92 -23.42 1.01
C SER A 411 9.37 -23.47 0.52
N ASN A 412 10.11 -24.53 0.88
CA ASN A 412 11.57 -24.58 0.79
C ASN A 412 12.12 -24.15 -0.58
N LEU A 413 11.59 -24.69 -1.69
CA LEU A 413 12.10 -24.40 -3.04
C LEU A 413 11.85 -22.95 -3.46
N LEU A 414 10.60 -22.48 -3.30
CA LEU A 414 10.23 -21.13 -3.70
C LEU A 414 10.88 -20.09 -2.77
N PHE A 415 10.95 -20.38 -1.47
CA PHE A 415 11.56 -19.51 -0.47
C PHE A 415 13.08 -19.39 -0.68
N ALA A 416 13.76 -20.46 -1.10
CA ALA A 416 15.17 -20.38 -1.48
C ALA A 416 15.39 -19.44 -2.67
N SER A 417 14.59 -19.62 -3.74
CA SER A 417 14.66 -18.75 -4.92
C SER A 417 14.31 -17.30 -4.60
N ALA A 418 13.32 -17.09 -3.72
CA ALA A 418 12.94 -15.78 -3.22
C ALA A 418 14.03 -15.14 -2.34
N SER A 419 14.78 -15.94 -1.59
CA SER A 419 15.90 -15.47 -0.79
C SER A 419 17.05 -15.01 -1.67
N GLU A 420 17.38 -15.76 -2.72
CA GLU A 420 18.38 -15.35 -3.74
C GLU A 420 17.97 -14.04 -4.42
N TRP A 421 16.69 -13.90 -4.80
CA TRP A 421 16.18 -12.65 -5.35
C TRP A 421 16.29 -11.49 -4.35
N ALA A 422 15.95 -11.71 -3.08
CA ALA A 422 16.09 -10.70 -2.05
C ALA A 422 17.56 -10.32 -1.81
N GLU A 423 18.49 -11.29 -1.84
CA GLU A 423 19.93 -11.02 -1.73
C GLU A 423 20.39 -10.09 -2.86
N MET A 424 20.02 -10.37 -4.12
CA MET A 424 20.33 -9.51 -5.26
C MET A 424 19.75 -8.11 -5.13
N LEU A 425 18.52 -7.97 -4.63
CA LEU A 425 17.89 -6.67 -4.38
C LEU A 425 18.71 -5.81 -3.39
N TYR A 426 19.33 -6.43 -2.39
CA TYR A 426 20.09 -5.74 -1.34
C TYR A 426 21.61 -5.80 -1.50
N GLU A 427 22.13 -6.37 -2.60
CA GLU A 427 23.57 -6.43 -2.87
C GLU A 427 24.16 -5.01 -3.06
N LYS A 428 24.99 -4.58 -2.10
CA LYS A 428 25.82 -3.36 -2.22
C LYS A 428 27.18 -3.70 -2.85
N PRO A 429 27.78 -2.81 -3.67
CA PRO A 429 29.19 -2.94 -4.04
C PRO A 429 30.05 -2.95 -2.77
N ALA A 430 30.76 -4.05 -2.55
CA ALA A 430 31.39 -4.37 -1.27
C ALA A 430 32.43 -3.33 -0.83
N ILE A 431 32.16 -2.66 0.31
CA ILE A 431 33.20 -2.15 1.21
C ILE A 431 32.98 -2.87 2.54
N LEU A 432 33.72 -3.96 2.75
CA LEU A 432 33.73 -4.70 4.01
C LEU A 432 34.80 -4.11 4.94
N PRO A 433 34.45 -3.62 6.15
CA PRO A 433 35.29 -3.83 7.31
C PRO A 433 34.97 -5.19 7.94
N PRO A 434 35.95 -5.88 8.56
CA PRO A 434 35.71 -7.15 9.20
C PRO A 434 34.89 -6.95 10.47
N ALA A 435 33.65 -7.46 10.49
CA ALA A 435 32.85 -7.53 11.70
C ALA A 435 33.23 -8.77 12.51
N THR A 436 34.03 -8.61 13.56
CA THR A 436 34.13 -9.59 14.64
C THR A 436 32.80 -9.62 15.40
N ALA A 437 32.05 -10.71 15.28
CA ALA A 437 30.85 -10.92 16.08
C ALA A 437 31.25 -10.97 17.58
N PRO A 438 30.65 -10.15 18.46
CA PRO A 438 30.94 -10.20 19.89
C PRO A 438 30.49 -11.53 20.47
N ALA A 439 31.28 -12.09 21.39
CA ALA A 439 30.97 -13.37 22.03
C ALA A 439 29.62 -13.29 22.77
N LYS A 440 28.77 -14.33 22.67
CA LYS A 440 27.43 -14.42 23.31
C LYS A 440 27.41 -13.96 24.78
N ASN A 441 28.51 -14.17 25.53
CA ASN A 441 28.63 -13.78 26.93
C ASN A 441 28.75 -12.26 27.14
N GLU A 442 29.36 -11.52 26.21
CA GLU A 442 29.43 -10.05 26.27
C GLU A 442 28.08 -9.41 25.96
N LEU A 443 27.34 -9.93 24.97
CA LEU A 443 25.96 -9.51 24.68
C LEU A 443 25.04 -9.73 25.87
N ALA A 444 25.12 -10.91 26.52
CA ALA A 444 24.34 -11.20 27.72
C ALA A 444 24.69 -10.28 28.90
N ALA A 445 25.97 -9.96 29.10
CA ALA A 445 26.41 -9.04 30.14
C ALA A 445 25.99 -7.58 29.84
N LYS A 446 26.05 -7.16 28.58
CA LYS A 446 25.58 -5.85 28.11
C LYS A 446 24.06 -5.73 28.30
N LEU A 447 23.31 -6.77 27.93
CA LEU A 447 21.87 -6.85 28.17
C LEU A 447 21.55 -6.72 29.66
N LYS A 448 22.23 -7.49 30.51
CA LYS A 448 22.03 -7.42 31.96
C LYS A 448 22.23 -5.99 32.49
N ARG A 449 23.30 -5.30 32.07
CA ARG A 449 23.55 -3.89 32.45
C ARG A 449 22.46 -2.93 31.96
N ILE A 450 21.99 -3.10 30.72
CA ILE A 450 20.90 -2.28 30.16
C ILE A 450 19.61 -2.52 30.98
N CYS A 451 19.27 -3.77 31.27
CA CYS A 451 18.10 -4.13 32.07
C CYS A 451 18.18 -3.61 33.52
N GLU A 452 19.34 -3.72 34.18
CA GLU A 452 19.55 -3.19 35.54
C GLU A 452 19.39 -1.66 35.58
N THR A 453 19.84 -0.96 34.54
CA THR A 453 19.67 0.50 34.42
C THR A 453 18.22 0.88 34.13
N ALA A 454 17.52 0.09 33.31
CA ALA A 454 16.13 0.30 32.93
C ALA A 454 15.13 -0.04 34.06
N GLN A 455 15.50 -0.89 35.03
CA GLN A 455 14.64 -1.34 36.13
C GLN A 455 14.13 -0.19 37.03
N PHE A 456 14.89 0.91 37.13
CA PHE A 456 14.57 2.08 37.97
C PHE A 456 14.59 3.39 37.15
N ALA A 457 14.18 3.32 35.88
CA ALA A 457 14.31 4.42 34.91
C ALA A 457 13.54 5.71 35.25
N GLU A 458 12.62 5.68 36.23
CA GLU A 458 11.90 6.86 36.74
C GLU A 458 12.85 7.85 37.45
N GLY A 459 13.92 7.38 38.07
CA GLY A 459 14.88 8.21 38.83
C GLY A 459 16.19 8.57 38.10
N ASN A 460 16.48 7.93 36.97
CA ASN A 460 17.75 8.10 36.25
C ASN A 460 17.56 8.89 34.93
N ASN A 461 18.51 9.79 34.64
CA ASN A 461 18.64 10.52 33.37
C ASN A 461 19.09 9.59 32.22
N SER A 462 18.33 8.54 31.91
CA SER A 462 18.59 7.74 30.71
C SER A 462 18.11 8.50 29.46
N PRO A 463 19.01 8.83 28.51
CA PRO A 463 18.66 9.58 27.30
C PRO A 463 18.01 8.72 26.21
N GLN A 464 18.04 7.38 26.34
CA GLN A 464 17.51 6.47 25.33
C GLN A 464 16.07 6.04 25.65
N ILE A 465 15.15 6.39 24.75
CA ILE A 465 13.78 5.88 24.76
C ILE A 465 13.74 4.54 24.01
N LEU A 466 13.07 3.54 24.57
CA LEU A 466 12.83 2.30 23.84
C LEU A 466 11.68 2.55 22.86
N ALA A 467 11.95 2.55 21.56
CA ALA A 467 10.94 2.74 20.53
C ALA A 467 10.06 1.49 20.35
N THR A 468 9.20 1.21 21.34
CA THR A 468 8.20 0.14 21.27
C THR A 468 7.16 0.42 20.18
N GLU A 469 6.45 -0.61 19.74
CA GLU A 469 5.42 -0.48 18.70
C GLU A 469 4.33 0.56 19.04
N PRO A 470 3.78 0.61 20.28
CA PRO A 470 2.84 1.67 20.64
C PRO A 470 3.41 3.09 20.54
N LEU A 471 4.70 3.28 20.87
CA LEU A 471 5.35 4.59 20.77
C LEU A 471 5.66 4.97 19.32
N ARG A 472 6.04 4.00 18.49
CA ARG A 472 6.21 4.21 17.04
C ARG A 472 4.90 4.61 16.38
N ASN A 473 3.80 3.98 16.78
CA ASN A 473 2.47 4.32 16.28
C ASN A 473 2.11 5.78 16.60
N LEU A 474 2.62 6.37 17.71
CA LEU A 474 2.46 7.80 17.94
C LEU A 474 3.08 8.65 16.82
N GLY A 475 4.30 8.34 16.40
CA GLY A 475 4.95 9.08 15.31
C GLY A 475 4.30 8.82 13.95
N LYS A 476 3.88 7.58 13.69
CA LYS A 476 3.16 7.21 12.46
C LYS A 476 1.83 7.97 12.31
N HIS A 477 1.03 8.04 13.37
CA HIS A 477 -0.29 8.67 13.34
C HIS A 477 -0.27 10.19 13.55
N PHE A 478 0.68 10.70 14.34
CA PHE A 478 0.67 12.08 14.84
C PHE A 478 1.98 12.84 14.51
N SER A 479 2.69 12.46 13.45
CA SER A 479 3.77 13.28 12.90
C SER A 479 3.21 14.58 12.31
N LYS A 480 2.21 14.48 11.42
CA LYS A 480 1.61 15.64 10.72
C LYS A 480 0.38 16.24 11.44
N GLU A 481 -0.07 15.63 12.53
CA GLU A 481 -1.29 16.01 13.25
C GLU A 481 -1.06 16.11 14.77
N ILE A 482 -1.77 17.01 15.45
CA ILE A 482 -1.69 17.14 16.91
C ILE A 482 -2.32 15.90 17.57
N PRO A 483 -1.62 15.20 18.49
CA PRO A 483 -2.14 14.00 19.13
C PRO A 483 -3.34 14.28 20.02
N ASN A 484 -4.29 13.35 19.95
CA ASN A 484 -5.51 13.40 20.75
C ASN A 484 -5.97 11.99 21.10
N LEU A 485 -5.40 11.43 22.16
CA LEU A 485 -5.49 9.98 22.42
C LEU A 485 -5.40 9.59 23.89
N LEU A 486 -5.89 8.37 24.17
CA LEU A 486 -5.72 7.69 25.45
C LEU A 486 -4.60 6.65 25.34
N MET A 487 -3.59 6.74 26.20
CA MET A 487 -2.55 5.71 26.33
C MET A 487 -2.92 4.77 27.48
N ILE A 488 -3.57 3.66 27.13
CA ILE A 488 -4.10 2.69 28.08
C ILE A 488 -3.04 1.63 28.37
N GLY A 489 -2.79 1.30 29.63
CA GLY A 489 -1.82 0.24 29.98
C GLY A 489 -1.97 -0.32 31.39
N ALA A 490 -1.58 -1.57 31.59
CA ALA A 490 -1.60 -2.20 32.91
C ALA A 490 -0.64 -1.51 33.92
N LYS A 491 -0.72 -1.88 35.20
CA LYS A 491 0.27 -1.43 36.19
C LYS A 491 1.67 -1.92 35.78
N GLY A 492 2.66 -1.03 35.79
CA GLY A 492 4.02 -1.33 35.33
C GLY A 492 4.22 -1.30 33.80
N ALA A 493 3.21 -0.95 33.00
CA ALA A 493 3.33 -0.91 31.54
C ALA A 493 4.20 0.24 30.98
N GLY A 494 4.80 1.08 31.83
CA GLY A 494 5.66 2.20 31.41
C GLY A 494 4.94 3.52 31.10
N LYS A 495 3.74 3.75 31.65
CA LYS A 495 2.97 5.01 31.52
C LYS A 495 3.75 6.22 32.02
N THR A 496 4.10 6.22 33.31
CA THR A 496 4.87 7.31 33.96
C THR A 496 6.25 7.50 33.32
N PHE A 497 6.90 6.41 32.90
CA PHE A 497 8.16 6.51 32.14
C PHE A 497 7.96 7.26 30.80
N THR A 498 6.96 6.90 30.01
CA THR A 498 6.64 7.57 28.74
C THR A 498 6.27 9.03 28.95
N TYR A 499 5.45 9.31 29.97
CA TYR A 499 5.11 10.65 30.41
C TYR A 499 6.35 11.50 30.71
N MET A 500 7.29 10.98 31.50
CA MET A 500 8.54 11.69 31.81
C MET A 500 9.40 11.96 30.56
N GLN A 501 9.43 11.04 29.60
CA GLN A 501 10.14 11.25 28.34
C GLN A 501 9.51 12.34 27.48
N LEU A 502 8.18 12.48 27.50
CA LEU A 502 7.49 13.61 26.88
C LEU A 502 7.91 14.93 27.55
N LEU A 503 7.84 15.02 28.89
CA LEU A 503 8.20 16.25 29.61
C LEU A 503 9.64 16.70 29.35
N ARG A 504 10.59 15.76 29.40
CA ARG A 504 12.01 16.02 29.14
C ARG A 504 12.27 16.49 27.72
N SER A 505 11.42 16.11 26.76
CA SER A 505 11.54 16.53 25.37
C SER A 505 11.00 17.95 25.16
N LYS A 506 10.08 18.42 26.01
CA LYS A 506 9.41 19.74 25.96
C LYS A 506 8.57 20.03 24.72
N ASN A 507 8.98 19.55 23.55
CA ASN A 507 8.26 19.62 22.30
C ASN A 507 7.99 18.23 21.73
N TRP A 508 6.92 18.13 20.96
CA TRP A 508 6.50 16.90 20.29
C TRP A 508 7.51 16.43 19.23
N SER A 509 8.06 17.37 18.47
CA SER A 509 9.09 17.11 17.47
C SER A 509 10.35 16.50 18.10
N ASP A 510 10.81 17.05 19.22
CA ASP A 510 11.95 16.52 19.98
C ASP A 510 11.67 15.11 20.55
N PHE A 511 10.42 14.82 20.91
CA PHE A 511 10.03 13.50 21.39
C PHE A 511 10.02 12.46 20.26
N LEU A 512 9.43 12.78 19.12
CA LEU A 512 9.38 11.88 17.97
C LEU A 512 10.75 11.72 17.28
N GLU A 513 11.61 12.73 17.33
CA GLU A 513 13.01 12.65 16.89
C GLU A 513 13.76 11.54 17.63
N LYS A 514 13.55 11.41 18.96
CA LYS A 514 14.11 10.31 19.76
C LYS A 514 13.59 8.92 19.36
N LEU A 515 12.45 8.86 18.68
CA LEU A 515 11.86 7.62 18.14
C LEU A 515 12.30 7.33 16.69
N GLY A 516 13.12 8.21 16.09
CA GLY A 516 13.70 8.04 14.76
C GLY A 516 12.91 8.69 13.63
N PHE A 517 12.00 9.63 13.92
CA PHE A 517 11.24 10.38 12.91
C PHE A 517 11.96 11.68 12.53
N ASP A 518 11.84 12.12 11.27
CA ASP A 518 12.42 13.38 10.81
C ASP A 518 11.70 14.58 11.43
N LYS A 519 12.44 15.36 12.21
CA LYS A 519 11.98 16.56 12.90
C LYS A 519 11.30 17.56 11.97
N ASN A 520 11.75 17.66 10.71
CA ASN A 520 11.22 18.64 9.75
C ASN A 520 9.83 18.28 9.23
N GLU A 521 9.43 17.01 9.34
CA GLU A 521 8.12 16.52 8.91
C GLU A 521 7.09 16.48 10.06
N ILE A 522 7.48 16.91 11.26
CA ILE A 522 6.67 16.83 12.47
C ILE A 522 6.01 18.17 12.79
N VAL A 523 4.75 18.11 13.21
CA VAL A 523 4.00 19.26 13.72
C VAL A 523 4.67 19.81 14.98
N ASP A 524 5.01 21.09 14.95
CA ASP A 524 5.55 21.78 16.11
C ASP A 524 4.45 22.01 17.15
N ALA A 525 4.62 21.41 18.33
CA ALA A 525 3.72 21.51 19.46
C ALA A 525 4.46 21.35 20.79
N ALA A 526 4.18 22.23 21.75
CA ALA A 526 4.79 22.21 23.07
C ALA A 526 4.01 21.31 24.03
N ILE A 527 4.71 20.63 24.94
CA ILE A 527 4.13 19.65 25.87
C ILE A 527 3.84 20.33 27.20
N PHE A 528 2.57 20.28 27.65
CA PHE A 528 2.11 20.87 28.89
C PHE A 528 1.58 19.80 29.86
N PRO A 529 2.25 19.53 31.00
CA PRO A 529 1.71 18.64 32.02
C PRO A 529 0.59 19.30 32.82
N ALA A 530 -0.62 18.76 32.74
CA ALA A 530 -1.76 19.23 33.53
C ALA A 530 -1.99 18.42 34.81
N LEU A 531 -1.60 17.14 34.81
CA LEU A 531 -1.64 16.24 35.97
C LEU A 531 -0.44 15.29 35.90
N TRP A 532 0.14 14.96 37.05
CA TRP A 532 1.29 14.06 37.18
C TRP A 532 1.15 13.13 38.40
N SER A 533 1.88 12.01 38.38
CA SER A 533 1.95 11.08 39.52
C SER A 533 2.57 11.74 40.76
N GLY A 534 2.07 11.37 41.94
CA GLY A 534 2.64 11.78 43.23
C GLY A 534 4.06 11.29 43.46
N ASN A 535 4.55 10.34 42.65
CA ASN A 535 5.94 9.87 42.68
C ASN A 535 6.91 10.82 41.97
N ILE A 536 6.40 11.77 41.17
CA ILE A 536 7.20 12.78 40.50
C ILE A 536 7.36 13.98 41.43
N VAL A 537 8.61 14.31 41.78
CA VAL A 537 8.91 15.41 42.71
C VAL A 537 8.69 16.76 42.01
N ASP A 538 7.73 17.54 42.51
CA ASP A 538 7.47 18.91 42.05
C ASP A 538 8.52 19.87 42.62
N LYS A 539 9.52 20.21 41.79
CA LYS A 539 10.57 21.18 42.10
C LYS A 539 10.52 22.33 41.09
N PRO A 540 10.89 23.56 41.48
CA PRO A 540 10.95 24.70 40.55
C PRO A 540 11.81 24.44 39.32
N ASP A 541 12.90 23.68 39.47
CA ASP A 541 13.83 23.27 38.41
C ASP A 541 13.57 21.84 37.89
N GLY A 542 12.43 21.25 38.24
CA GLY A 542 12.05 19.89 37.84
C GLY A 542 11.43 19.81 36.44
N ASP A 543 11.35 18.59 35.89
CA ASP A 543 10.84 18.32 34.53
C ASP A 543 9.42 18.87 34.30
N VAL A 544 8.52 18.77 35.30
CA VAL A 544 7.14 19.29 35.23
C VAL A 544 7.14 20.80 35.07
N LYS A 545 7.78 21.55 35.98
CA LYS A 545 7.78 23.01 35.97
C LYS A 545 8.52 23.56 34.75
N SER A 546 9.64 22.94 34.37
CA SER A 546 10.37 23.34 33.18
C SER A 546 9.53 23.20 31.90
N ALA A 547 8.72 22.14 31.78
CA ALA A 547 7.81 21.96 30.65
C ALA A 547 6.65 22.98 30.70
N GLN A 548 6.01 23.19 31.86
CA GLN A 548 4.94 24.18 32.00
C GLN A 548 5.41 25.60 31.68
N GLU A 549 6.54 26.02 32.25
CA GLU A 549 7.13 27.35 32.05
C GLU A 549 7.50 27.60 30.58
N ASN A 550 8.00 26.57 29.88
CA ASN A 550 8.25 26.65 28.45
C ASN A 550 6.97 27.01 27.68
N VAL A 551 5.86 26.32 27.93
CA VAL A 551 4.58 26.59 27.27
C VAL A 551 4.02 27.96 27.63
N ILE A 552 3.99 28.32 28.91
CA ILE A 552 3.45 29.61 29.36
C ILE A 552 4.27 30.77 28.80
N SER A 553 5.59 30.64 28.74
CA SER A 553 6.47 31.65 28.13
C SER A 553 6.22 31.78 26.62
N LEU A 554 6.01 30.66 25.91
CA LEU A 554 5.73 30.65 24.47
C LEU A 554 4.47 31.43 24.08
N ILE A 555 3.50 31.55 24.99
CA ILE A 555 2.24 32.27 24.77
C ILE A 555 2.16 33.61 25.52
N GLY A 556 3.27 34.06 26.12
CA GLY A 556 3.31 35.29 26.91
C GLY A 556 2.40 35.29 28.14
N GLY A 557 2.18 34.12 28.75
CA GLY A 557 1.35 33.96 29.94
C GLY A 557 2.11 34.22 31.25
N ASP A 558 1.36 34.21 32.35
CA ASP A 558 1.90 34.40 33.70
C ASP A 558 2.17 33.06 34.39
N VAL A 559 3.45 32.78 34.64
CA VAL A 559 3.93 31.55 35.30
C VAL A 559 3.39 31.43 36.73
N SER A 560 3.01 32.53 37.38
CA SER A 560 2.45 32.50 38.74
C SER A 560 1.08 31.81 38.82
N GLN A 561 0.40 31.61 37.69
CA GLN A 561 -0.88 30.90 37.60
C GLN A 561 -0.73 29.37 37.58
N LEU A 562 0.50 28.84 37.51
CA LEU A 562 0.75 27.40 37.49
C LEU A 562 0.49 26.77 38.86
N TYR A 563 -0.30 25.71 38.89
CA TYR A 563 -0.58 24.96 40.12
C TYR A 563 0.66 24.26 40.66
N ARG A 564 0.91 24.37 41.96
CA ARG A 564 1.80 23.45 42.69
C ARG A 564 1.11 22.09 42.89
N ALA A 565 1.89 21.03 43.08
CA ALA A 565 1.35 19.69 43.33
C ALA A 565 0.34 19.66 44.50
N SER A 566 0.60 20.41 45.57
CA SER A 566 -0.30 20.52 46.71
C SER A 566 -1.62 21.22 46.37
N GLU A 567 -1.56 22.30 45.58
CA GLU A 567 -2.76 23.07 45.18
C GLU A 567 -3.63 22.25 44.23
N LEU A 568 -3.01 21.52 43.30
CA LEU A 568 -3.72 20.61 42.39
C LEU A 568 -4.42 19.49 43.17
N ALA A 569 -3.73 18.89 44.15
CA ALA A 569 -4.29 17.86 45.02
C ALA A 569 -5.44 18.40 45.88
N GLU A 570 -5.35 19.64 46.37
CA GLU A 570 -6.41 20.31 47.13
C GLU A 570 -7.65 20.60 46.27
N GLU A 571 -7.48 21.12 45.06
CA GLU A 571 -8.58 21.37 44.11
C GLU A 571 -9.34 20.06 43.78
N ILE A 572 -8.60 18.98 43.47
CA ILE A 572 -9.21 17.67 43.20
C ILE A 572 -9.91 17.13 44.45
N LYS A 573 -9.25 17.18 45.62
CA LYS A 573 -9.84 16.68 46.87
C LYS A 573 -11.09 17.47 47.27
N SER A 574 -11.08 18.79 47.08
CA SER A 574 -12.24 19.65 47.31
C SER A 574 -13.40 19.28 46.39
N ALA A 575 -13.12 19.09 45.09
CA ALA A 575 -14.12 18.65 44.12
C ALA A 575 -14.66 17.25 44.42
N LEU A 576 -13.85 16.33 44.93
CA LEU A 576 -14.32 14.99 45.32
C LEU A 576 -15.22 15.02 46.56
N ASN A 577 -14.93 15.91 47.53
CA ASN A 577 -15.75 16.10 48.73
C ASN A 577 -17.03 16.87 48.43
N THR A 578 -16.99 17.80 47.47
CA THR A 578 -18.13 18.62 47.03
C THR A 578 -18.19 18.56 45.50
N PRO A 579 -18.83 17.52 44.94
CA PRO A 579 -18.86 17.27 43.50
C PRO A 579 -19.36 18.47 42.70
N PRO A 580 -18.66 18.86 41.62
CA PRO A 580 -19.13 19.90 40.72
C PRO A 580 -20.39 19.45 39.97
N ILE A 581 -21.20 20.41 39.51
CA ILE A 581 -22.37 20.11 38.65
C ILE A 581 -21.95 19.36 37.38
N SER A 582 -20.76 19.65 36.86
CA SER A 582 -20.21 19.00 35.68
C SER A 582 -18.71 18.78 35.84
N TRP A 583 -18.28 17.52 35.86
CA TRP A 583 -16.87 17.14 35.83
C TRP A 583 -16.16 17.59 34.54
N LEU A 584 -16.88 17.74 33.43
CA LEU A 584 -16.34 18.33 32.20
C LEU A 584 -15.88 19.78 32.43
N SER A 585 -16.73 20.59 33.08
CA SER A 585 -16.41 21.98 33.40
C SER A 585 -15.30 22.11 34.45
N PHE A 586 -15.15 21.11 35.31
CA PHE A 586 -14.05 21.04 36.28
C PHE A 586 -12.71 20.86 35.55
N TRP A 587 -12.60 19.88 34.65
CA TRP A 587 -11.38 19.64 33.89
C TRP A 587 -10.99 20.84 33.02
N ASP A 588 -11.97 21.47 32.36
CA ASP A 588 -11.74 22.67 31.58
C ASP A 588 -11.14 23.78 32.43
N ARG A 589 -11.71 24.03 33.61
CA ARG A 589 -11.23 25.08 34.52
C ARG A 589 -9.85 24.76 35.08
N LEU A 590 -9.60 23.51 35.44
CA LEU A 590 -8.31 23.04 35.95
C LEU A 590 -7.19 23.25 34.92
N ILE A 591 -7.49 23.01 33.64
CA ILE A 591 -6.57 23.28 32.53
C ILE A 591 -6.44 24.78 32.31
N THR A 592 -7.54 25.46 31.97
CA THR A 592 -7.56 26.84 31.45
C THR A 592 -7.04 27.87 32.44
N ARG A 593 -7.24 27.67 33.75
CA ARG A 593 -6.72 28.58 34.78
C ARG A 593 -5.20 28.66 34.77
N GLN A 594 -4.51 27.57 34.51
CA GLN A 594 -3.04 27.54 34.41
C GLN A 594 -2.52 28.35 33.20
N PHE A 595 -3.37 28.61 32.20
CA PHE A 595 -3.10 29.46 31.04
C PHE A 595 -3.58 30.93 31.25
N GLY A 596 -4.06 31.25 32.45
CA GLY A 596 -4.62 32.57 32.80
C GLY A 596 -6.02 32.82 32.23
N ILE A 597 -6.78 31.76 31.90
CA ILE A 597 -8.11 31.86 31.30
C ILE A 597 -9.16 31.45 32.34
N VAL A 598 -10.06 32.39 32.65
CA VAL A 598 -11.12 32.19 33.67
C VAL A 598 -12.48 31.92 33.03
N HIS A 599 -12.70 32.38 31.80
CA HIS A 599 -13.97 32.28 31.07
C HIS A 599 -13.75 31.72 29.66
N GLY A 600 -14.76 31.06 29.09
CA GLY A 600 -14.73 30.51 27.73
C GLY A 600 -14.08 29.13 27.57
N GLY A 601 -13.61 28.50 28.65
CA GLY A 601 -13.19 27.10 28.65
C GLY A 601 -12.09 26.77 27.64
N LEU A 602 -12.11 25.53 27.12
CA LEU A 602 -11.12 25.04 26.16
C LEU A 602 -11.17 25.80 24.81
N GLU A 603 -12.33 26.35 24.43
CA GLU A 603 -12.50 27.14 23.22
C GLU A 603 -11.68 28.43 23.29
N ALA A 604 -11.78 29.18 24.39
CA ALA A 604 -10.99 30.39 24.61
C ALA A 604 -9.47 30.09 24.66
N LEU A 605 -9.09 28.94 25.22
CA LEU A 605 -7.69 28.49 25.18
C LEU A 605 -7.24 28.20 23.74
N ASN A 606 -8.08 27.54 22.95
CA ASN A 606 -7.76 27.21 21.56
C ASN A 606 -7.62 28.48 20.71
N GLU A 607 -8.49 29.47 20.91
CA GLU A 607 -8.40 30.78 20.26
C GLU A 607 -7.12 31.54 20.61
N LYS A 608 -6.72 31.53 21.90
CA LYS A 608 -5.47 32.16 22.35
C LYS A 608 -4.24 31.50 21.71
N LEU A 609 -4.26 30.18 21.58
CA LEU A 609 -3.20 29.40 20.92
C LEU A 609 -3.17 29.64 19.40
N ALA A 610 -4.33 29.67 18.75
CA ALA A 610 -4.46 30.00 17.34
C ALA A 610 -3.94 31.41 17.02
N ALA A 611 -4.28 32.40 17.86
CA ALA A 611 -3.83 33.79 17.70
C ALA A 611 -2.29 33.94 17.80
N SER A 612 -1.63 33.04 18.53
CA SER A 612 -0.16 33.00 18.64
C SER A 612 0.50 32.02 17.67
N SER A 613 -0.28 31.33 16.82
CA SER A 613 0.18 30.24 15.95
C SER A 613 0.97 29.17 16.71
N LYS A 614 0.60 28.91 17.97
CA LYS A 614 1.23 27.91 18.84
C LYS A 614 0.29 26.73 19.05
N ARG A 615 0.87 25.53 19.16
CA ARG A 615 0.13 24.30 19.46
C ARG A 615 0.62 23.73 20.78
N VAL A 616 -0.30 23.15 21.55
CA VAL A 616 0.00 22.59 22.87
C VAL A 616 -0.61 21.21 23.01
N ILE A 617 0.16 20.26 23.53
CA ILE A 617 -0.31 18.92 23.89
C ILE A 617 -0.39 18.84 25.40
N ILE A 618 -1.60 18.65 25.92
CA ILE A 618 -1.85 18.54 27.35
C ILE A 618 -1.67 17.08 27.76
N VAL A 619 -0.76 16.83 28.70
CA VAL A 619 -0.42 15.47 29.15
C VAL A 619 -0.88 15.22 30.58
N PHE A 620 -1.47 14.05 30.82
CA PHE A 620 -2.00 13.63 32.11
C PHE A 620 -1.43 12.27 32.51
N ASP A 621 -0.89 12.16 33.71
CA ASP A 621 -0.50 10.89 34.35
C ASP A 621 -0.89 10.93 35.85
N GLY A 622 -0.83 9.79 36.54
CA GLY A 622 -1.07 9.74 37.99
C GLY A 622 -2.54 9.79 38.40
N LEU A 623 -3.45 9.34 37.53
CA LEU A 623 -4.88 9.25 37.85
C LEU A 623 -5.13 8.37 39.08
N GLU A 624 -4.34 7.31 39.26
CA GLU A 624 -4.44 6.41 40.42
C GLU A 624 -4.04 7.03 41.75
N ASP A 625 -3.21 8.07 41.73
CA ASP A 625 -2.77 8.77 42.94
C ASP A 625 -3.86 9.77 43.38
N SER A 626 -4.50 10.41 42.40
CA SER A 626 -5.54 11.42 42.59
C SER A 626 -6.93 10.80 42.85
N PHE A 627 -7.25 9.68 42.20
CA PHE A 627 -8.54 8.99 42.26
C PHE A 627 -8.37 7.56 42.76
N LYS A 628 -8.06 7.41 44.06
CA LYS A 628 -7.62 6.14 44.66
C LYS A 628 -8.59 4.96 44.51
N ASP A 629 -9.89 5.24 44.42
CA ASP A 629 -10.95 4.24 44.38
C ASP A 629 -12.04 4.58 43.35
N VAL A 630 -11.79 4.18 42.10
CA VAL A 630 -12.74 4.33 40.98
C VAL A 630 -13.95 3.40 41.05
N SER A 631 -14.12 2.62 42.13
CA SER A 631 -15.41 1.95 42.40
C SER A 631 -16.47 2.95 42.91
N GLN A 632 -16.04 4.10 43.43
CA GLN A 632 -16.93 5.16 43.88
C GLN A 632 -17.43 5.97 42.68
N THR A 633 -18.75 6.13 42.58
CA THR A 633 -19.43 6.82 41.47
C THR A 633 -18.83 8.20 41.18
N VAL A 634 -18.55 8.99 42.21
CA VAL A 634 -18.02 10.35 42.07
C VAL A 634 -16.63 10.35 41.41
N MET A 635 -15.74 9.44 41.81
CA MET A 635 -14.40 9.33 41.23
C MET A 635 -14.45 8.74 39.81
N ALA A 636 -15.31 7.73 39.59
CA ALA A 636 -15.53 7.15 38.28
C ALA A 636 -16.04 8.19 37.27
N ASP A 637 -17.02 9.02 37.66
CA ASP A 637 -17.59 10.07 36.80
C ASP A 637 -16.55 11.16 36.49
N ALA A 638 -15.66 11.49 37.45
CA ALA A 638 -14.55 12.41 37.23
C ALA A 638 -13.53 11.87 36.23
N VAL A 639 -13.14 10.61 36.35
CA VAL A 639 -12.22 9.95 35.41
C VAL A 639 -12.89 9.80 34.04
N GLU A 640 -14.14 9.37 33.97
CA GLU A 640 -14.89 9.26 32.71
C GLU A 640 -14.94 10.59 31.96
N ALA A 641 -15.16 11.70 32.67
CA ALA A 641 -15.14 13.04 32.10
C ALA A 641 -13.79 13.42 31.48
N LEU A 642 -12.67 12.99 32.08
CA LEU A 642 -11.34 13.18 31.50
C LEU A 642 -11.09 12.26 30.30
N LEU A 643 -11.57 11.02 30.34
CA LEU A 643 -11.43 10.09 29.21
C LEU A 643 -12.19 10.54 27.96
N LYS A 644 -13.20 11.41 28.12
CA LYS A 644 -13.90 12.09 27.02
C LYS A 644 -13.19 13.36 26.53
N LEU A 645 -12.09 13.80 27.16
CA LEU A 645 -11.35 14.98 26.74
C LEU A 645 -10.92 14.90 25.27
N PRO A 646 -10.44 13.76 24.75
CA PRO A 646 -10.10 13.68 23.33
C PRO A 646 -11.28 13.99 22.41
N ASP A 647 -12.45 13.42 22.66
CA ASP A 647 -13.62 13.69 21.81
C ASP A 647 -13.99 15.17 21.84
N ARG A 648 -13.96 15.79 23.02
CA ARG A 648 -14.25 17.22 23.19
C ARG A 648 -13.24 18.12 22.47
N LEU A 649 -11.96 17.77 22.48
CA LEU A 649 -10.94 18.51 21.73
C LEU A 649 -11.09 18.33 20.23
N SER A 650 -11.66 17.22 19.75
CA SER A 650 -11.93 17.01 18.33
C SER A 650 -13.06 17.86 17.76
N GLU A 651 -13.96 18.36 18.62
CA GLU A 651 -15.05 19.26 18.25
C GLU A 651 -14.58 20.71 18.03
N LEU A 652 -13.36 21.06 18.46
CA LEU A 652 -12.80 22.40 18.30
C LEU A 652 -12.46 22.70 16.84
N ARG A 653 -12.91 23.87 16.35
CA ARG A 653 -12.51 24.37 15.02
C ARG A 653 -11.06 24.83 15.03
N ASN A 654 -10.32 24.53 13.96
CA ASN A 654 -8.90 24.88 13.79
C ASN A 654 -8.09 24.54 15.05
N ARG A 655 -8.06 23.24 15.39
CA ARG A 655 -7.55 22.74 16.67
C ARG A 655 -6.05 23.02 16.83
N HIS A 656 -5.70 23.70 17.92
CA HIS A 656 -4.33 23.97 18.38
C HIS A 656 -4.02 23.26 19.72
N ILE A 657 -5.01 22.55 20.29
CA ILE A 657 -4.88 21.79 21.54
C ILE A 657 -4.95 20.30 21.24
N GLY A 658 -3.99 19.54 21.76
CA GLY A 658 -4.00 18.08 21.81
C GLY A 658 -4.06 17.56 23.24
N ALA A 659 -4.29 16.26 23.38
CA ALA A 659 -4.18 15.59 24.68
C ALA A 659 -3.58 14.19 24.55
N VAL A 660 -2.75 13.84 25.54
CA VAL A 660 -2.30 12.47 25.79
C VAL A 660 -2.63 12.12 27.23
N VAL A 661 -3.61 11.24 27.42
CA VAL A 661 -4.05 10.83 28.76
C VAL A 661 -3.54 9.42 29.03
N PHE A 662 -2.60 9.30 29.98
CA PHE A 662 -2.12 8.00 30.46
C PHE A 662 -3.10 7.45 31.49
N VAL A 663 -3.63 6.25 31.24
CA VAL A 663 -4.65 5.65 32.12
C VAL A 663 -4.47 4.15 32.26
N ARG A 664 -4.79 3.63 33.44
CA ARG A 664 -4.79 2.19 33.67
C ARG A 664 -6.03 1.52 33.09
N VAL A 665 -5.87 0.31 32.54
CA VAL A 665 -6.98 -0.43 31.93
C VAL A 665 -8.14 -0.68 32.92
N ASP A 666 -7.84 -0.94 34.19
CA ASP A 666 -8.85 -1.13 35.25
C ASP A 666 -9.61 0.17 35.58
N TYR A 667 -8.96 1.33 35.44
CA TYR A 667 -9.61 2.64 35.59
C TYR A 667 -10.56 2.94 34.44
N VAL A 668 -10.14 2.62 33.21
CA VAL A 668 -11.02 2.72 32.04
C VAL A 668 -12.23 1.80 32.20
N GLN A 669 -12.01 0.56 32.62
CA GLN A 669 -13.10 -0.42 32.80
C GLN A 669 -14.08 -0.02 33.92
N ALA A 670 -13.60 0.57 35.01
CA ALA A 670 -14.46 1.03 36.10
C ALA A 670 -15.25 2.30 35.74
N SER A 671 -14.66 3.20 34.95
CA SER A 671 -15.24 4.51 34.65
C SER A 671 -16.16 4.48 33.41
N VAL A 672 -15.87 3.63 32.43
CA VAL A 672 -16.61 3.56 31.16
C VAL A 672 -17.65 2.44 31.22
N ARG A 673 -18.88 2.78 31.58
CA ARG A 673 -19.97 1.80 31.79
C ARG A 673 -20.60 1.29 30.49
N GLN A 674 -20.47 2.03 29.39
CA GLN A 674 -21.00 1.70 28.06
C GLN A 674 -19.91 1.86 27.00
N ASN A 675 -19.96 1.07 25.93
CA ASN A 675 -19.02 1.16 24.78
C ASN A 675 -17.53 0.96 25.12
N PHE A 676 -17.21 0.33 26.26
CA PHE A 676 -15.84 0.03 26.67
C PHE A 676 -15.02 -0.68 25.57
N GLY A 677 -15.62 -1.67 24.90
CA GLY A 677 -14.97 -2.40 23.81
C GLY A 677 -14.61 -1.51 22.63
N GLN A 678 -15.52 -0.61 22.21
CA GLN A 678 -15.28 0.34 21.13
C GLN A 678 -14.18 1.34 21.50
N LEU A 679 -14.18 1.85 22.75
CA LEU A 679 -13.14 2.76 23.24
C LEU A 679 -11.76 2.08 23.24
N LEU A 680 -11.69 0.83 23.72
CA LEU A 680 -10.44 0.06 23.70
C LEU A 680 -9.94 -0.17 22.27
N GLN A 681 -10.83 -0.57 21.35
CA GLN A 681 -10.48 -0.82 19.96
C GLN A 681 -9.90 0.43 19.29
N ARG A 682 -10.52 1.60 19.50
CA ARG A 682 -10.06 2.88 18.96
C ARG A 682 -8.63 3.26 19.38
N TYR A 683 -8.21 2.93 20.59
CA TYR A 683 -6.88 3.26 21.12
C TYR A 683 -5.93 2.06 21.21
N GLN A 684 -6.32 0.91 20.65
CA GLN A 684 -5.55 -0.32 20.70
C GLN A 684 -4.12 -0.16 20.11
N PRO A 685 -3.90 0.57 18.99
CA PRO A 685 -2.55 0.78 18.45
C PRO A 685 -1.58 1.50 19.40
N PHE A 686 -2.10 2.26 20.37
CA PHE A 686 -1.32 3.05 21.33
C PHE A 686 -1.28 2.42 22.73
N ARG A 687 -1.88 1.24 22.89
CA ARG A 687 -1.96 0.56 24.17
C ARG A 687 -0.57 0.14 24.62
N LEU A 688 -0.19 0.55 25.83
CA LEU A 688 1.09 0.19 26.44
C LEU A 688 1.00 -1.23 26.99
N GLN A 689 1.66 -2.16 26.30
CA GLN A 689 1.72 -3.58 26.62
C GLN A 689 3.12 -4.10 26.36
N TRP A 690 3.56 -5.03 27.21
CA TRP A 690 4.81 -5.74 27.06
C TRP A 690 4.47 -7.17 26.65
N ASP A 691 4.89 -7.58 25.47
CA ASP A 691 4.90 -8.98 25.07
C ASP A 691 6.34 -9.53 25.07
N ALA A 692 6.45 -10.85 25.06
CA ALA A 692 7.74 -11.54 25.10
C ALA A 692 8.63 -11.16 23.90
N GLU A 693 8.04 -10.86 22.75
CA GLU A 693 8.75 -10.44 21.56
C GLU A 693 9.36 -9.04 21.73
N SER A 694 8.58 -8.07 22.21
CA SER A 694 8.99 -6.71 22.56
C SER A 694 10.10 -6.70 23.61
N PHE A 695 10.08 -7.65 24.54
CA PHE A 695 11.15 -7.84 25.51
C PHE A 695 12.42 -8.43 24.87
N LEU A 696 12.29 -9.42 23.98
CA LEU A 696 13.44 -9.98 23.26
C LEU A 696 14.10 -8.97 22.29
N ARG A 697 13.32 -7.99 21.79
CA ARG A 697 13.82 -6.83 21.03
C ARG A 697 14.74 -5.90 21.86
N LEU A 698 14.85 -6.05 23.18
CA LEU A 698 15.82 -5.30 24.02
C LEU A 698 17.28 -5.71 23.81
N VAL A 699 17.51 -6.89 23.20
CA VAL A 699 18.82 -7.54 23.16
C VAL A 699 19.56 -7.32 21.84
N HIS A 700 18.87 -6.90 20.78
CA HIS A 700 19.35 -6.88 19.41
C HIS A 700 19.57 -5.48 18.86
#